data_AF-W2NYT7-F1
#
_entry.id   AF-W2NYT7-F1
#
_cell.length_a   1.000
_cell.length_b   1.000
_cell.length_c   1.000
_cell.angle_alpha   90.00
_cell.angle_beta   90.00
_cell.angle_gamma   90.00
#
_symmetry.space_group_name_H-M   'P 1'
#
loop_
_entity.id
_entity.type
_entity.pdbx_description
1 polymer ?
#
loop_
_entity_poly.entity_id
_entity_poly.type
_entity_poly.pdbx_seq_one_letter_code
_entity_poly.pdbx_strand_id
1 'polypeptide(L)'
;MKLWYLIVGTRTGVMSVNRKPSDDVSDLLGAIKASNSSMFAGVDDLMIKLYAAKQNNGRWLDADGPQVVALMAGDKATVDIICQTSLNQQDLLEQHFRSLETRTIQLLVRVVDAGKPLRQLITANNRPRFIMLWCLIVGDTDRDCFAVVVKASDCIHDLQKAIKKELFDSNPLIRAIALQLYEARIENGAWLARSAPEVRKLQDGDSLTIQLLLQQQELDPASLIDETFRTSKDGRLNVLVVLPQTFVVAEDKEHWHHTQHYRAVAEILKNTKKVDEVVQQVEQISRTGARNPYKAPFIALVNSSGSGKTQMAFNLMTREETKLFYISCGEDVELGYSRRASAFLRCVAADLPSLENAGMFSISKVQESYTFGFIEALLSGKATFAQLCTRRKVMNAVKKLEEGDKRCVFFLDNFPDSTRCKHCEHSERDLRLMVNVFRSLGLAVIVSSRSCVCSEIVRSDQRYVKQQEYDVPSCIVMPSLPCFRNISSTPMQRDIQAIIKHSRPMFANAVMKYATENPLKDDAKLVRYLDEMVKELANKFANSEKFMSEFFRMGQVYLFLGGSYFKEDPSCKMVRDDIKRHLITDHFAHFYEFELFQLWFPWHFSPTDQELSTAPVWECNIALPKPDQDALLHLCLTSSKDFIPLRDVNMAQIPFCKAFASVESNTYVYSITANNAFYYPSKNMRLEMVVAGAVIIASHRNGLAGIVFADFFSSLLYELGMQSTLDQRIEFPESIQELVSSFTVPYLAPPNLEWPGSLMRSKLNLGMLGVERAKDGTDIKLGGGISIECNWQVPTFTYYYFRWFVKELDFSIVWSILERVPSESSIHLVITQRLPKTGKWKQDSDWKDRVFTILEGLNYSSLHHIHNFPVCSFPSSSNDEDKGDSPAVVAVSYASQCNKIDCSKCKLDKLVLFLQVLNEVPNICRC
;
A
#
# COMPACT_ATOMS: atom_id res chain seq x y z
N MET A 1 71.10 7.05 6.42
CA MET A 1 71.75 6.14 5.46
C MET A 1 72.29 6.92 4.26
N LYS A 2 73.45 6.53 3.73
CA LYS A 2 74.02 7.11 2.50
C LYS A 2 73.74 6.14 1.35
N LEU A 3 72.99 6.60 0.36
CA LEU A 3 72.62 5.80 -0.82
C LEU A 3 73.34 6.34 -2.05
N TRP A 4 73.93 5.46 -2.82
CA TRP A 4 74.56 5.78 -4.09
C TRP A 4 73.58 5.54 -5.24
N TYR A 5 73.48 6.51 -6.13
CA TYR A 5 72.55 6.48 -7.24
C TYR A 5 73.19 6.88 -8.56
N LEU A 6 72.62 6.38 -9.65
CA LEU A 6 73.00 6.72 -11.01
C LEU A 6 71.76 7.23 -11.76
N ILE A 7 71.91 8.34 -12.48
CA ILE A 7 70.88 8.81 -13.40
C ILE A 7 71.14 8.18 -14.76
N VAL A 8 70.16 7.43 -15.26
CA VAL A 8 70.29 6.64 -16.48
C VAL A 8 70.28 7.56 -17.71
N GLY A 9 71.23 7.36 -18.64
CA GLY A 9 71.26 8.06 -19.93
C GLY A 9 71.83 9.49 -19.91
N THR A 10 72.49 9.90 -18.82
CA THR A 10 73.02 11.27 -18.67
C THR A 10 74.55 11.36 -18.72
N ARG A 11 75.27 10.22 -18.81
CA ARG A 11 76.74 10.12 -18.72
C ARG A 11 77.38 10.77 -17.49
N THR A 12 76.60 11.04 -16.44
CA THR A 12 77.10 11.57 -15.16
C THR A 12 77.57 10.45 -14.26
N GLY A 13 78.69 10.68 -13.55
CA GLY A 13 79.24 9.77 -12.54
C GLY A 13 78.23 9.34 -11.47
N VAL A 14 78.56 8.27 -10.74
CA VAL A 14 77.76 7.81 -9.59
C VAL A 14 77.75 8.89 -8.51
N MET A 15 76.56 9.21 -8.01
CA MET A 15 76.33 10.24 -6.99
C MET A 15 75.83 9.62 -5.70
N SER A 16 75.82 10.40 -4.61
CA SER A 16 75.30 9.92 -3.33
C SER A 16 74.33 10.92 -2.70
N VAL A 17 73.32 10.41 -2.01
CA VAL A 17 72.35 11.19 -1.24
C VAL A 17 72.23 10.60 0.17
N ASN A 18 72.14 11.49 1.17
CA ASN A 18 71.94 11.09 2.57
C ASN A 18 70.47 11.30 2.95
N ARG A 19 69.80 10.24 3.42
CA ARG A 19 68.40 10.28 3.92
C ARG A 19 68.26 9.47 5.21
N LYS A 20 67.21 9.70 5.99
CA LYS A 20 66.91 8.92 7.19
C LYS A 20 66.19 7.62 6.81
N PRO A 21 66.35 6.53 7.59
CA PRO A 21 65.63 5.28 7.36
C PRO A 21 64.10 5.38 7.37
N SER A 22 63.59 6.32 8.17
CA SER A 22 62.16 6.62 8.31
C SER A 22 61.58 7.48 7.17
N ASP A 23 62.40 7.96 6.25
CA ASP A 23 61.90 8.74 5.11
C ASP A 23 61.26 7.79 4.09
N ASP A 24 60.35 8.30 3.26
CA ASP A 24 59.77 7.55 2.15
C ASP A 24 60.53 7.76 0.83
N VAL A 25 60.14 7.00 -0.20
CA VAL A 25 60.74 7.08 -1.54
C VAL A 25 60.47 8.43 -2.21
N SER A 26 59.37 9.12 -1.88
CA SER A 26 59.04 10.46 -2.38
C SER A 26 60.03 11.52 -1.85
N ASP A 27 60.30 11.48 -0.55
CA ASP A 27 61.31 12.31 0.12
C ASP A 27 62.72 12.13 -0.46
N LEU A 28 63.06 10.87 -0.81
CA LEU A 28 64.30 10.53 -1.48
C LEU A 28 64.37 11.11 -2.90
N LEU A 29 63.29 11.03 -3.67
CA LEU A 29 63.20 11.61 -5.01
C LEU A 29 63.36 13.15 -4.96
N GLY A 30 62.69 13.80 -4.01
CA GLY A 30 62.82 15.24 -3.79
C GLY A 30 64.28 15.66 -3.49
N ALA A 31 64.98 14.90 -2.66
CA ALA A 31 66.39 15.17 -2.35
C ALA A 31 67.33 14.97 -3.55
N ILE A 32 67.08 13.96 -4.39
CA ILE A 32 67.83 13.73 -5.63
C ILE A 32 67.61 14.88 -6.61
N LYS A 33 66.37 15.35 -6.77
CA LYS A 33 66.04 16.50 -7.63
C LYS A 33 66.69 17.79 -7.13
N ALA A 34 66.61 18.08 -5.83
CA ALA A 34 67.23 19.26 -5.25
C ALA A 34 68.75 19.28 -5.49
N SER A 35 69.40 18.12 -5.39
CA SER A 35 70.84 17.96 -5.64
C SER A 35 71.24 18.07 -7.12
N ASN A 36 70.28 17.91 -8.05
CA ASN A 36 70.49 17.91 -9.50
C ASN A 36 69.48 18.84 -10.20
N SER A 37 69.22 20.00 -9.61
CA SER A 37 68.13 20.90 -10.01
C SER A 37 68.19 21.33 -11.48
N SER A 38 69.39 21.54 -12.03
CA SER A 38 69.60 21.89 -13.44
C SER A 38 69.27 20.74 -14.41
N MET A 39 69.39 19.48 -13.97
CA MET A 39 69.15 18.30 -14.80
C MET A 39 67.68 17.89 -14.84
N PHE A 40 66.94 18.14 -13.75
CA PHE A 40 65.51 17.86 -13.64
C PHE A 40 64.63 19.11 -13.81
N ALA A 41 65.20 20.23 -14.26
CA ALA A 41 64.47 21.47 -14.51
C ALA A 41 63.32 21.23 -15.50
N GLY A 42 62.08 21.41 -15.04
CA GLY A 42 60.88 21.20 -15.85
C GLY A 42 60.51 19.74 -16.13
N VAL A 43 61.05 18.77 -15.37
CA VAL A 43 60.61 17.36 -15.39
C VAL A 43 59.69 17.10 -14.20
N ASP A 44 58.46 16.66 -14.48
CA ASP A 44 57.46 16.29 -13.47
C ASP A 44 57.95 15.09 -12.64
N ASP A 45 57.64 15.09 -11.34
CA ASP A 45 58.02 14.02 -10.40
C ASP A 45 57.43 12.66 -10.83
N LEU A 46 56.25 12.66 -11.43
CA LEU A 46 55.58 11.45 -11.93
C LEU A 46 56.30 10.82 -13.12
N MET A 47 57.13 11.59 -13.82
CA MET A 47 57.94 11.10 -14.94
C MET A 47 59.24 10.47 -14.44
N ILE A 48 59.63 10.66 -13.19
CA ILE A 48 60.88 10.12 -12.64
C ILE A 48 60.56 8.90 -11.79
N LYS A 49 61.03 7.73 -12.22
CA LYS A 49 60.92 6.50 -11.44
C LYS A 49 62.28 6.10 -10.86
N LEU A 50 62.24 5.73 -9.59
CA LEU A 50 63.37 5.17 -8.87
C LEU A 50 63.30 3.65 -8.94
N TYR A 51 64.42 3.01 -9.23
CA TYR A 51 64.56 1.55 -9.29
C TYR A 51 65.67 1.11 -8.34
N ALA A 52 65.51 -0.05 -7.73
CA ALA A 52 66.59 -0.68 -6.98
C ALA A 52 67.67 -1.18 -7.96
N ALA A 53 68.92 -0.80 -7.74
CA ALA A 53 70.05 -1.14 -8.60
C ALA A 53 70.57 -2.57 -8.35
N LYS A 54 69.68 -3.58 -8.42
CA LYS A 54 70.02 -4.98 -8.21
C LYS A 54 70.22 -5.72 -9.53
N GLN A 55 71.22 -6.59 -9.58
CA GLN A 55 71.41 -7.56 -10.65
C GLN A 55 70.44 -8.74 -10.50
N ASN A 56 70.31 -9.57 -11.54
CA ASN A 56 69.45 -10.77 -11.51
C ASN A 56 69.78 -11.77 -10.39
N ASN A 57 71.02 -11.74 -9.88
CA ASN A 57 71.47 -12.57 -8.75
C ASN A 57 71.14 -11.94 -7.37
N GLY A 58 70.44 -10.81 -7.33
CA GLY A 58 70.03 -10.10 -6.12
C GLY A 58 71.08 -9.18 -5.48
N ARG A 59 72.32 -9.15 -6.00
CA ARG A 59 73.39 -8.26 -5.51
C ARG A 59 73.27 -6.85 -6.09
N TRP A 60 73.77 -5.86 -5.35
CA TRP A 60 73.83 -4.47 -5.81
C TRP A 60 74.86 -4.28 -6.94
N LEU A 61 74.64 -3.30 -7.82
CA LEU A 61 75.57 -2.99 -8.91
C LEU A 61 76.88 -2.43 -8.37
N ASP A 62 78.02 -2.96 -8.82
CA ASP A 62 79.34 -2.38 -8.53
C ASP A 62 79.49 -1.05 -9.28
N ALA A 63 79.93 0.01 -8.57
CA ALA A 63 80.10 1.34 -9.16
C ALA A 63 81.12 1.38 -10.31
N ASP A 64 82.11 0.48 -10.29
CA ASP A 64 83.15 0.35 -11.32
C ASP A 64 82.83 -0.76 -12.35
N GLY A 65 81.64 -1.37 -12.27
CA GLY A 65 81.23 -2.46 -13.16
C GLY A 65 80.97 -2.00 -14.60
N PRO A 66 81.22 -2.87 -15.61
CA PRO A 66 81.03 -2.53 -17.03
C PRO A 66 79.58 -2.15 -17.39
N GLN A 67 78.61 -2.61 -16.58
CA GLN A 67 77.19 -2.31 -16.74
C GLN A 67 76.85 -0.84 -16.43
N VAL A 68 77.63 -0.17 -15.58
CA VAL A 68 77.43 1.25 -15.22
C VAL A 68 77.66 2.15 -16.42
N VAL A 69 78.69 1.86 -17.23
CA VAL A 69 78.99 2.60 -18.46
C VAL A 69 77.86 2.47 -19.48
N ALA A 70 77.27 1.28 -19.60
CA ALA A 70 76.12 1.04 -20.47
C ALA A 70 74.86 1.79 -19.98
N LEU A 71 74.58 1.79 -18.67
CA LEU A 71 73.47 2.54 -18.06
C LEU A 71 73.65 4.06 -18.18
N MET A 72 74.88 4.56 -18.03
CA MET A 72 75.24 5.96 -18.26
C MET A 72 74.99 6.40 -19.70
N ALA A 73 75.27 5.52 -20.67
CA ALA A 73 74.99 5.74 -22.07
C ALA A 73 73.50 5.61 -22.43
N GLY A 74 72.69 5.05 -21.52
CA GLY A 74 71.27 4.77 -21.76
C GLY A 74 71.05 3.58 -22.70
N ASP A 75 71.97 2.60 -22.70
CA ASP A 75 71.83 1.38 -23.49
C ASP A 75 70.53 0.66 -23.16
N LYS A 76 69.67 0.50 -24.18
CA LYS A 76 68.30 0.03 -23.99
C LYS A 76 68.26 -1.39 -23.42
N ALA A 77 69.12 -2.27 -23.91
CA ALA A 77 69.15 -3.67 -23.46
C ALA A 77 69.54 -3.77 -21.98
N THR A 78 70.55 -3.03 -21.55
CA THR A 78 70.99 -3.02 -20.14
C THR A 78 69.95 -2.38 -19.22
N VAL A 79 69.32 -1.28 -19.66
CA VAL A 79 68.28 -0.58 -18.87
C VAL A 79 67.04 -1.44 -18.69
N ASP A 80 66.57 -2.12 -19.73
CA ASP A 80 65.36 -2.95 -19.64
C ASP A 80 65.59 -4.21 -18.78
N ILE A 81 66.82 -4.74 -18.73
CA ILE A 81 67.16 -5.87 -17.86
C ILE A 81 67.18 -5.47 -16.37
N ILE A 82 67.67 -4.29 -16.03
CA ILE A 82 67.90 -3.90 -14.62
C ILE A 82 66.73 -3.10 -14.04
N CYS A 83 66.11 -2.21 -14.81
CA CYS A 83 65.01 -1.35 -14.34
C CYS A 83 63.64 -2.01 -14.54
N GLN A 84 63.41 -3.20 -13.97
CA GLN A 84 62.18 -3.98 -14.15
C GLN A 84 61.00 -3.50 -13.29
N THR A 85 61.26 -3.15 -12.03
CA THR A 85 60.21 -2.75 -11.07
C THR A 85 60.62 -1.47 -10.35
N SER A 86 59.79 -0.42 -10.48
CA SER A 86 60.02 0.85 -9.80
C SER A 86 59.59 0.77 -8.34
N LEU A 87 60.30 1.46 -7.46
CA LEU A 87 59.96 1.62 -6.06
C LEU A 87 58.65 2.42 -5.92
N ASN A 88 57.78 2.02 -4.99
CA ASN A 88 56.54 2.74 -4.68
C ASN A 88 56.87 3.98 -3.83
N GLN A 89 56.24 5.12 -4.15
CA GLN A 89 56.55 6.42 -3.53
C GLN A 89 56.26 6.46 -2.02
N GLN A 90 55.32 5.65 -1.53
CA GLN A 90 54.95 5.60 -0.11
C GLN A 90 55.77 4.59 0.72
N ASP A 91 56.65 3.81 0.08
CA ASP A 91 57.46 2.83 0.80
C ASP A 91 58.54 3.54 1.64
N LEU A 92 58.73 3.09 2.88
CA LEU A 92 59.82 3.59 3.73
C LEU A 92 61.16 3.06 3.22
N LEU A 93 62.21 3.89 3.27
CA LEU A 93 63.53 3.52 2.77
C LEU A 93 64.13 2.29 3.49
N GLU A 94 63.83 2.11 4.78
CA GLU A 94 64.25 0.93 5.54
C GLU A 94 63.63 -0.39 5.08
N GLN A 95 62.55 -0.35 4.30
CA GLN A 95 61.95 -1.56 3.72
C GLN A 95 62.82 -2.11 2.58
N HIS A 96 63.53 -1.23 1.87
CA HIS A 96 64.30 -1.57 0.67
C HIS A 96 65.83 -1.61 0.90
N PHE A 97 66.34 -0.86 1.88
CA PHE A 97 67.77 -0.60 2.06
C PHE A 97 68.31 -0.98 3.45
N ARG A 98 68.18 -2.26 3.85
CA ARG A 98 68.54 -2.76 5.21
C ARG A 98 70.02 -3.07 5.43
N SER A 99 70.76 -3.45 4.38
CA SER A 99 72.20 -3.73 4.44
C SER A 99 72.88 -3.14 3.21
N LEU A 100 73.79 -2.19 3.43
CA LEU A 100 74.42 -1.39 2.38
C LEU A 100 75.90 -1.73 2.28
N GLU A 101 76.31 -2.33 1.17
CA GLU A 101 77.71 -2.64 0.87
C GLU A 101 78.44 -1.37 0.39
N THR A 102 79.66 -1.15 0.89
CA THR A 102 80.48 -0.01 0.46
C THR A 102 80.91 -0.20 -1.01
N ARG A 103 80.83 0.87 -1.81
CA ARG A 103 81.16 0.94 -3.26
C ARG A 103 80.15 0.31 -4.26
N THR A 104 78.94 -0.01 -3.82
CA THR A 104 77.86 -0.41 -4.75
C THR A 104 76.86 0.73 -4.99
N ILE A 105 76.16 0.72 -6.12
CA ILE A 105 75.04 1.59 -6.48
C ILE A 105 73.76 0.91 -5.98
N GLN A 106 72.91 1.65 -5.27
CA GLN A 106 71.64 1.13 -4.73
C GLN A 106 70.41 1.63 -5.49
N LEU A 107 70.52 2.74 -6.21
CA LEU A 107 69.39 3.38 -6.89
C LEU A 107 69.70 3.72 -8.34
N LEU A 108 68.76 3.44 -9.23
CA LEU A 108 68.74 3.96 -10.59
C LEU A 108 67.59 4.94 -10.74
N VAL A 109 67.89 6.13 -11.26
CA VAL A 109 66.92 7.20 -11.50
C VAL A 109 66.66 7.26 -13.00
N ARG A 110 65.44 6.96 -13.43
CA ARG A 110 65.06 6.94 -14.84
C ARG A 110 63.83 7.80 -15.08
N VAL A 111 63.87 8.60 -16.14
CA VAL A 111 62.69 9.33 -16.62
C VAL A 111 61.92 8.44 -17.59
N VAL A 112 60.68 8.10 -17.25
CA VAL A 112 59.85 7.11 -17.93
C VAL A 112 58.89 7.80 -18.89
N ASP A 113 59.44 8.39 -19.96
CA ASP A 113 58.77 8.51 -21.27
C ASP A 113 59.72 8.97 -22.39
N ALA A 114 60.81 8.23 -22.64
CA ALA A 114 61.53 8.41 -23.89
C ALA A 114 62.34 7.16 -24.26
N GLY A 115 62.00 6.54 -25.39
CA GLY A 115 62.95 5.76 -26.18
C GLY A 115 64.07 6.61 -26.80
N LYS A 116 64.43 7.75 -26.19
CA LYS A 116 65.43 8.73 -26.63
C LYS A 116 66.14 9.33 -25.40
N PRO A 117 67.45 9.65 -25.46
CA PRO A 117 68.20 10.16 -24.30
C PRO A 117 67.66 11.50 -23.77
N LEU A 118 67.75 11.72 -22.45
CA LEU A 118 67.25 12.89 -21.70
C LEU A 118 67.59 14.25 -22.36
N ARG A 119 68.73 14.33 -23.06
CA ARG A 119 69.22 15.52 -23.77
C ARG A 119 68.30 16.00 -24.91
N GLN A 120 67.53 15.12 -25.54
CA GLN A 120 66.61 15.48 -26.64
C GLN A 120 65.25 16.02 -26.15
N LEU A 121 64.88 15.80 -24.89
CA LEU A 121 63.67 16.37 -24.28
C LEU A 121 63.83 17.84 -23.87
N ILE A 122 65.06 18.35 -23.83
CA ILE A 122 65.39 19.72 -23.40
C ILE A 122 65.25 20.73 -24.56
N THR A 123 65.13 20.27 -25.82
CA THR A 123 65.25 21.14 -27.01
C THR A 123 64.00 21.33 -27.89
N ALA A 124 62.80 20.88 -27.49
CA ALA A 124 61.58 21.11 -28.29
C ALA A 124 60.44 21.74 -27.48
N ASN A 125 60.09 22.98 -27.85
CA ASN A 125 59.08 23.86 -27.24
C ASN A 125 57.61 23.48 -27.50
N ASN A 126 57.27 22.19 -27.62
CA ASN A 126 55.87 21.74 -27.71
C ASN A 126 55.65 20.53 -26.79
N ARG A 127 55.57 20.78 -25.49
CA ARG A 127 55.20 19.77 -24.50
C ARG A 127 53.68 19.80 -24.31
N PRO A 128 52.97 18.66 -24.41
CA PRO A 128 51.54 18.61 -24.08
C PRO A 128 51.37 18.94 -22.60
N ARG A 129 50.64 20.03 -22.31
CA ARG A 129 50.26 20.40 -20.95
C ARG A 129 49.14 19.46 -20.52
N PHE A 130 49.35 18.68 -19.48
CA PHE A 130 48.30 17.85 -18.88
C PHE A 130 47.65 18.60 -17.72
N ILE A 131 46.35 18.39 -17.54
CA ILE A 131 45.54 18.98 -16.48
C ILE A 131 44.89 17.83 -15.72
N MET A 132 44.97 17.89 -14.39
CA MET A 132 44.26 16.98 -13.50
C MET A 132 42.94 17.62 -13.09
N LEU A 133 41.82 16.95 -13.37
CA LEU A 133 40.48 17.40 -13.02
C LEU A 133 39.88 16.47 -11.98
N TRP A 134 39.41 17.03 -10.87
CA TRP A 134 38.65 16.29 -9.87
C TRP A 134 37.17 16.23 -10.25
N CYS A 135 36.62 15.04 -10.22
CA CYS A 135 35.27 14.72 -10.62
C CYS A 135 34.49 14.11 -9.44
N LEU A 136 33.19 14.35 -9.41
CA LEU A 136 32.26 13.75 -8.44
C LEU A 136 31.07 13.16 -9.19
N ILE A 137 30.66 11.94 -8.85
CA ILE A 137 29.40 11.37 -9.36
C ILE A 137 28.27 11.85 -8.45
N VAL A 138 27.29 12.54 -9.02
CA VAL A 138 26.14 13.04 -8.27
C VAL A 138 25.20 11.87 -7.91
N GLY A 139 24.86 11.73 -6.63
CA GLY A 139 23.99 10.68 -6.11
C GLY A 139 24.63 9.30 -5.93
N ASP A 140 25.96 9.20 -5.92
CA ASP A 140 26.70 7.97 -5.62
C ASP A 140 27.29 8.05 -4.20
N THR A 141 26.69 7.34 -3.24
CA THR A 141 27.12 7.34 -1.83
C THR A 141 28.33 6.43 -1.57
N ASP A 142 28.66 5.53 -2.51
CA ASP A 142 29.72 4.54 -2.32
C ASP A 142 31.09 5.07 -2.79
N ARG A 143 31.13 6.16 -3.56
CA ARG A 143 32.35 6.70 -4.17
C ARG A 143 32.66 8.13 -3.75
N ASP A 144 33.93 8.34 -3.39
CA ASP A 144 34.47 9.67 -3.15
C ASP A 144 34.90 10.37 -4.46
N CYS A 145 35.25 11.64 -4.38
CA CYS A 145 35.79 12.41 -5.50
C CYS A 145 37.02 11.71 -6.11
N PHE A 146 37.10 11.64 -7.42
CA PHE A 146 38.17 10.95 -8.16
C PHE A 146 38.86 11.91 -9.15
N ALA A 147 40.11 11.64 -9.49
CA ALA A 147 40.89 12.50 -10.39
C ALA A 147 41.00 11.87 -11.78
N VAL A 148 40.87 12.69 -12.82
CA VAL A 148 41.07 12.29 -14.22
C VAL A 148 42.11 13.18 -14.86
N VAL A 149 43.09 12.59 -15.53
CA VAL A 149 44.17 13.31 -16.22
C VAL A 149 43.89 13.36 -17.71
N VAL A 150 43.88 14.57 -18.25
CA VAL A 150 43.53 14.88 -19.65
C VAL A 150 44.51 15.92 -20.19
N LYS A 151 44.69 16.04 -21.50
CA LYS A 151 45.51 17.11 -22.07
C LYS A 151 44.71 18.41 -22.06
N ALA A 152 45.40 19.52 -21.85
CA ALA A 152 44.82 20.86 -21.94
C ALA A 152 44.18 21.12 -23.32
N SER A 153 44.74 20.53 -24.37
CA SER A 153 44.22 20.60 -25.74
C SER A 153 43.07 19.64 -26.04
N ASP A 154 42.72 18.74 -25.12
CA ASP A 154 41.62 17.80 -25.32
C ASP A 154 40.27 18.53 -25.18
N CYS A 155 39.22 17.96 -25.77
CA CYS A 155 37.87 18.48 -25.63
C CYS A 155 37.11 17.80 -24.47
N ILE A 156 35.98 18.38 -24.06
CA ILE A 156 35.10 17.79 -23.04
C ILE A 156 34.66 16.37 -23.41
N HIS A 157 34.50 16.06 -24.70
CA HIS A 157 34.20 14.70 -25.13
C HIS A 157 35.33 13.69 -24.82
N ASP A 158 36.59 14.10 -24.86
CA ASP A 158 37.71 13.24 -24.49
C ASP A 158 37.80 13.09 -22.96
N LEU A 159 37.39 14.11 -22.19
CA LEU A 159 37.18 14.00 -20.75
C LEU A 159 36.07 12.98 -20.42
N GLN A 160 34.94 13.01 -21.13
CA GLN A 160 33.89 11.99 -21.00
C GLN A 160 34.42 10.57 -21.26
N LYS A 161 35.28 10.39 -22.27
CA LYS A 161 35.91 9.09 -22.55
C LYS A 161 36.85 8.68 -21.42
N ALA A 162 37.63 9.61 -20.88
CA ALA A 162 38.54 9.35 -19.78
C ALA A 162 37.79 8.95 -18.51
N ILE A 163 36.72 9.66 -18.15
CA ILE A 163 35.82 9.31 -17.02
C ILE A 163 35.20 7.93 -17.25
N LYS A 164 34.68 7.66 -18.44
CA LYS A 164 34.11 6.34 -18.78
C LYS A 164 35.15 5.24 -18.59
N LYS A 165 36.36 5.42 -19.11
CA LYS A 165 37.44 4.44 -19.02
C LYS A 165 37.86 4.19 -17.57
N GLU A 166 37.91 5.24 -16.75
CA GLU A 166 38.29 5.13 -15.35
C GLU A 166 37.25 4.33 -14.52
N LEU A 167 35.96 4.56 -14.78
CA LEU A 167 34.90 4.09 -13.89
C LEU A 167 34.03 2.96 -14.44
N PHE A 168 33.90 2.85 -15.76
CA PHE A 168 32.89 2.06 -16.44
C PHE A 168 33.45 1.25 -17.62
N ASP A 169 34.76 0.97 -17.64
CA ASP A 169 35.41 0.26 -18.75
C ASP A 169 34.75 -1.10 -19.05
N SER A 170 34.25 -1.76 -18.01
CA SER A 170 33.52 -3.03 -18.06
C SER A 170 32.02 -2.91 -18.34
N ASN A 171 31.44 -1.70 -18.38
CA ASN A 171 30.01 -1.48 -18.60
C ASN A 171 29.73 -0.95 -20.03
N PRO A 172 29.32 -1.82 -20.98
CA PRO A 172 29.09 -1.44 -22.37
C PRO A 172 27.85 -0.54 -22.58
N LEU A 173 26.97 -0.42 -21.57
CA LEU A 173 25.71 0.31 -21.68
C LEU A 173 25.90 1.83 -21.58
N ILE A 174 26.96 2.30 -20.92
CA ILE A 174 27.25 3.73 -20.76
C ILE A 174 28.16 4.17 -21.90
N ARG A 175 27.62 4.97 -22.83
CA ARG A 175 28.45 5.67 -23.83
C ARG A 175 29.09 6.89 -23.18
N ALA A 176 30.33 7.21 -23.55
CA ALA A 176 31.02 8.38 -23.01
C ALA A 176 30.19 9.66 -23.19
N ILE A 177 29.62 9.85 -24.38
CA ILE A 177 28.77 11.00 -24.71
C ILE A 177 27.45 11.06 -23.92
N ALA A 178 27.06 9.99 -23.22
CA ALA A 178 25.85 9.98 -22.40
C ALA A 178 26.11 10.43 -20.95
N LEU A 179 27.37 10.69 -20.58
CA LEU A 179 27.72 11.30 -19.30
C LEU A 179 27.48 12.80 -19.38
N GLN A 180 26.57 13.32 -18.57
CA GLN A 180 26.34 14.76 -18.50
C GLN A 180 27.34 15.37 -17.53
N LEU A 181 28.09 16.35 -18.02
CA LEU A 181 29.16 17.00 -17.25
C LEU A 181 28.80 18.45 -16.97
N TYR A 182 28.95 18.87 -15.72
CA TYR A 182 28.70 20.23 -15.28
C TYR A 182 29.92 20.78 -14.54
N GLU A 183 30.10 22.10 -14.56
CA GLU A 183 31.11 22.74 -13.73
C GLU A 183 30.70 22.66 -12.25
N ALA A 184 31.64 22.27 -11.39
CA ALA A 184 31.41 22.26 -9.95
C ALA A 184 31.58 23.68 -9.37
N ARG A 185 30.61 24.56 -9.61
CA ARG A 185 30.61 25.95 -9.13
C ARG A 185 29.42 26.25 -8.23
N ILE A 186 29.66 27.05 -7.18
CA ILE A 186 28.60 27.60 -6.33
C ILE A 186 28.00 28.87 -6.98
N GLU A 187 26.86 29.36 -6.47
CA GLU A 187 26.09 30.47 -7.05
C GLU A 187 26.90 31.75 -7.34
N ASN A 188 27.94 32.03 -6.54
CA ASN A 188 28.80 33.20 -6.74
C ASN A 188 29.89 33.01 -7.82
N GLY A 189 29.87 31.89 -8.55
CA GLY A 189 30.81 31.56 -9.62
C GLY A 189 32.14 30.96 -9.17
N ALA A 190 32.36 30.74 -7.86
CA ALA A 190 33.58 30.11 -7.37
C ALA A 190 33.55 28.57 -7.49
N TRP A 191 34.70 27.95 -7.71
CA TRP A 191 34.87 26.50 -7.72
C TRP A 191 34.61 25.88 -6.35
N LEU A 192 33.86 24.78 -6.32
CA LEU A 192 33.50 24.05 -5.10
C LEU A 192 34.72 23.36 -4.48
N ALA A 193 34.90 23.50 -3.17
CA ALA A 193 35.96 22.80 -2.45
C ALA A 193 35.56 21.33 -2.22
N ARG A 194 36.50 20.39 -2.36
CA ARG A 194 36.24 18.95 -2.13
C ARG A 194 35.75 18.63 -0.71
N SER A 195 36.15 19.44 0.26
CA SER A 195 35.73 19.32 1.66
C SER A 195 34.47 20.12 2.01
N ALA A 196 33.79 20.72 1.03
CA ALA A 196 32.61 21.54 1.28
C ALA A 196 31.41 20.66 1.69
N PRO A 197 30.54 21.11 2.62
CA PRO A 197 29.35 20.37 3.04
C PRO A 197 28.42 19.99 1.88
N GLU A 198 28.37 20.83 0.84
CA GLU A 198 27.57 20.63 -0.36
C GLU A 198 28.02 19.41 -1.16
N VAL A 199 29.31 19.03 -1.11
CA VAL A 199 29.82 17.82 -1.77
C VAL A 199 29.19 16.56 -1.19
N ARG A 200 29.05 16.49 0.15
CA ARG A 200 28.35 15.37 0.80
C ARG A 200 26.88 15.34 0.44
N LYS A 201 26.22 16.50 0.43
CA LYS A 201 24.81 16.58 0.00
C LYS A 201 24.60 16.13 -1.45
N LEU A 202 25.55 16.44 -2.34
CA LEU A 202 25.54 15.97 -3.72
C LEU A 202 25.77 14.45 -3.83
N GLN A 203 26.61 13.87 -2.97
CA GLN A 203 26.80 12.41 -2.86
C GLN A 203 25.53 11.72 -2.35
N ASP A 204 24.91 12.30 -1.32
CA ASP A 204 23.68 11.80 -0.67
C ASP A 204 22.43 11.96 -1.55
N GLY A 205 22.52 12.65 -2.68
CA GLY A 205 21.42 12.81 -3.63
C GLY A 205 20.39 13.89 -3.25
N ASP A 206 20.79 14.92 -2.49
CA ASP A 206 19.88 15.99 -2.05
C ASP A 206 19.33 16.81 -3.24
N SER A 207 18.03 16.66 -3.51
CA SER A 207 17.36 17.24 -4.69
C SER A 207 17.49 18.76 -4.80
N LEU A 208 17.47 19.49 -3.67
CA LEU A 208 17.59 20.96 -3.64
C LEU A 208 19.00 21.40 -4.02
N THR A 209 20.03 20.79 -3.42
CA THR A 209 21.44 21.09 -3.72
C THR A 209 21.79 20.73 -5.17
N ILE A 210 21.27 19.60 -5.67
CA ILE A 210 21.41 19.19 -7.07
C ILE A 210 20.77 20.21 -8.01
N GLN A 211 19.52 20.63 -7.75
CA GLN A 211 18.86 21.64 -8.60
C GLN A 211 19.60 22.97 -8.61
N LEU A 212 20.12 23.44 -7.47
CA LEU A 212 20.84 24.71 -7.39
C LEU A 212 22.18 24.68 -8.16
N LEU A 213 22.93 23.59 -8.04
CA LEU A 213 24.26 23.49 -8.65
C LEU A 213 24.22 23.03 -10.12
N LEU A 214 23.18 22.30 -10.54
CA LEU A 214 22.96 21.90 -11.93
C LEU A 214 22.13 22.91 -12.74
N GLN A 215 21.79 24.08 -12.18
CA GLN A 215 21.24 25.20 -12.96
C GLN A 215 22.23 25.77 -14.00
N GLN A 216 23.52 25.43 -13.88
CA GLN A 216 24.53 25.82 -14.87
C GLN A 216 24.35 25.04 -16.17
N GLN A 217 24.73 25.66 -17.28
CA GLN A 217 24.67 25.02 -18.59
C GLN A 217 25.58 23.78 -18.62
N GLU A 218 25.06 22.67 -19.16
CA GLU A 218 25.84 21.45 -19.39
C GLU A 218 27.07 21.79 -20.25
N LEU A 219 28.22 21.20 -19.91
CA LEU A 219 29.46 21.41 -20.65
C LEU A 219 29.32 20.88 -22.07
N ASP A 220 29.52 21.76 -23.06
CA ASP A 220 29.49 21.39 -24.47
C ASP A 220 30.63 20.39 -24.76
N PRO A 221 30.33 19.16 -25.26
CA PRO A 221 31.33 18.17 -25.61
C PRO A 221 32.44 18.66 -26.57
N ALA A 222 32.16 19.67 -27.38
CA ALA A 222 33.13 20.26 -28.31
C ALA A 222 34.08 21.28 -27.66
N SER A 223 33.79 21.78 -26.45
CA SER A 223 34.60 22.78 -25.76
C SER A 223 35.98 22.24 -25.37
N LEU A 224 37.00 23.11 -25.37
CA LEU A 224 38.36 22.75 -24.98
C LEU A 224 38.55 22.81 -23.47
N ILE A 225 39.25 21.83 -22.91
CA ILE A 225 39.49 21.70 -21.47
C ILE A 225 40.25 22.91 -20.91
N ASP A 226 41.25 23.43 -21.64
CA ASP A 226 42.02 24.62 -21.23
C ASP A 226 41.20 25.91 -21.23
N GLU A 227 40.11 25.98 -21.98
CA GLU A 227 39.23 27.15 -21.99
C GLU A 227 38.22 27.08 -20.84
N THR A 228 37.62 25.91 -20.63
CA THR A 228 36.62 25.67 -19.59
C THR A 228 37.22 25.75 -18.17
N PHE A 229 38.37 25.09 -17.93
CA PHE A 229 38.92 24.93 -16.58
C PHE A 229 40.10 25.85 -16.27
N ARG A 230 40.38 26.86 -17.10
CA ARG A 230 41.56 27.76 -16.99
C ARG A 230 41.73 28.41 -15.62
N THR A 231 40.64 28.71 -14.94
CA THR A 231 40.60 29.45 -13.67
C THR A 231 40.61 28.53 -12.44
N SER A 232 40.59 27.20 -12.64
CA SER A 232 40.59 26.27 -11.53
C SER A 232 41.97 26.14 -10.89
N LYS A 233 42.02 26.06 -9.55
CA LYS A 233 43.24 25.89 -8.76
C LYS A 233 43.37 24.43 -8.31
N ASP A 234 44.60 23.97 -8.10
CA ASP A 234 44.89 22.62 -7.61
C ASP A 234 44.12 22.31 -6.31
N GLY A 235 43.45 21.14 -6.30
CA GLY A 235 42.77 20.58 -5.13
C GLY A 235 41.28 20.91 -4.95
N ARG A 236 40.65 21.65 -5.88
CA ARG A 236 39.19 21.89 -5.92
C ARG A 236 38.45 20.84 -6.75
N LEU A 237 37.14 20.73 -6.55
CA LEU A 237 36.29 19.91 -7.41
C LEU A 237 36.05 20.67 -8.72
N ASN A 238 36.25 20.00 -9.86
CA ASN A 238 36.14 20.61 -11.19
C ASN A 238 34.84 20.21 -11.89
N VAL A 239 34.45 18.94 -11.82
CA VAL A 239 33.40 18.38 -12.67
C VAL A 239 32.38 17.62 -11.82
N LEU A 240 31.10 17.94 -12.01
CA LEU A 240 29.99 17.10 -11.56
C LEU A 240 29.59 16.18 -12.71
N VAL A 241 29.61 14.87 -12.44
CA VAL A 241 29.27 13.81 -13.39
C VAL A 241 27.89 13.29 -13.03
N VAL A 242 26.92 13.51 -13.92
CA VAL A 242 25.58 12.94 -13.79
C VAL A 242 25.51 11.73 -14.73
N LEU A 243 25.26 10.56 -14.15
CA LEU A 243 25.16 9.32 -14.92
C LEU A 243 23.83 9.29 -15.70
N PRO A 244 23.82 8.75 -16.93
CA PRO A 244 22.59 8.55 -17.66
C PRO A 244 21.68 7.60 -16.87
N GLN A 245 20.46 8.02 -16.61
CA GLN A 245 19.49 7.20 -15.91
C GLN A 245 19.24 5.92 -16.72
N THR A 246 19.80 4.80 -16.26
CA THR A 246 19.54 3.50 -16.87
C THR A 246 18.34 2.88 -16.16
N PHE A 247 17.32 2.57 -16.93
CA PHE A 247 16.07 1.99 -16.46
C PHE A 247 16.05 0.50 -16.78
N VAL A 248 15.74 -0.32 -15.77
CA VAL A 248 15.62 -1.77 -15.91
C VAL A 248 14.15 -2.13 -16.06
N VAL A 249 13.78 -2.66 -17.22
CA VAL A 249 12.39 -2.95 -17.59
C VAL A 249 12.09 -4.45 -17.66
N ALA A 250 13.17 -5.26 -17.69
CA ALA A 250 13.09 -6.71 -17.60
C ALA A 250 12.40 -7.16 -16.31
N GLU A 251 11.68 -8.27 -16.44
CA GLU A 251 11.11 -8.99 -15.30
C GLU A 251 12.24 -9.64 -14.51
N ASP A 252 12.09 -9.65 -13.21
CA ASP A 252 12.97 -10.37 -12.32
C ASP A 252 12.53 -11.85 -12.29
N LYS A 253 13.20 -12.64 -13.13
CA LYS A 253 12.89 -14.06 -13.32
C LYS A 253 13.11 -14.90 -12.07
N GLU A 254 13.97 -14.48 -11.15
CA GLU A 254 14.23 -15.21 -9.89
C GLU A 254 12.97 -15.28 -9.02
N HIS A 255 12.14 -14.24 -9.11
CA HIS A 255 10.95 -14.07 -8.29
C HIS A 255 9.65 -14.51 -8.99
N TRP A 256 9.73 -15.14 -10.17
CA TRP A 256 8.56 -15.62 -10.91
C TRP A 256 7.75 -16.70 -10.19
N HIS A 257 8.36 -17.45 -9.27
CA HIS A 257 7.68 -18.48 -8.50
C HIS A 257 6.51 -17.91 -7.67
N HIS A 258 6.56 -16.63 -7.27
CA HIS A 258 5.45 -15.95 -6.59
C HIS A 258 4.21 -15.76 -7.46
N THR A 259 4.33 -15.80 -8.79
CA THR A 259 3.23 -15.56 -9.74
C THR A 259 2.72 -16.85 -10.39
N GLN A 260 3.35 -17.98 -10.08
CA GLN A 260 3.04 -19.28 -10.67
C GLN A 260 1.59 -19.71 -10.39
N HIS A 261 1.07 -19.43 -9.19
CA HIS A 261 -0.32 -19.70 -8.86
C HIS A 261 -1.28 -18.94 -9.78
N TYR A 262 -1.08 -17.64 -9.99
CA TYR A 262 -1.93 -16.84 -10.89
C TYR A 262 -1.92 -17.38 -12.32
N ARG A 263 -0.75 -17.79 -12.83
CA ARG A 263 -0.63 -18.40 -14.16
C ARG A 263 -1.40 -19.72 -14.27
N ALA A 264 -1.31 -20.58 -13.26
CA ALA A 264 -2.06 -21.84 -13.23
C ALA A 264 -3.59 -21.62 -13.20
N VAL A 265 -4.05 -20.64 -12.42
CA VAL A 265 -5.48 -20.26 -12.37
C VAL A 265 -5.94 -19.66 -13.70
N ALA A 266 -5.09 -18.89 -14.35
CA ALA A 266 -5.42 -18.19 -15.59
C ALA A 266 -5.76 -19.13 -16.74
N GLU A 267 -5.09 -20.28 -16.85
CA GLU A 267 -5.41 -21.29 -17.86
C GLU A 267 -6.85 -21.81 -17.77
N ILE A 268 -7.43 -21.79 -16.57
CA ILE A 268 -8.82 -22.23 -16.32
C ILE A 268 -9.80 -21.06 -16.51
N LEU A 269 -9.41 -19.86 -16.09
CA LEU A 269 -10.30 -18.68 -16.10
C LEU A 269 -10.33 -17.94 -17.44
N LYS A 270 -9.38 -18.16 -18.34
CA LYS A 270 -9.22 -17.37 -19.58
C LYS A 270 -10.47 -17.32 -20.46
N ASN A 271 -11.30 -18.37 -20.46
CA ASN A 271 -12.51 -18.46 -21.27
C ASN A 271 -13.80 -18.20 -20.47
N THR A 272 -13.71 -17.46 -19.37
CA THR A 272 -14.90 -17.06 -18.60
C THR A 272 -15.54 -15.82 -19.21
N LYS A 273 -16.88 -15.73 -19.12
CA LYS A 273 -17.66 -14.60 -19.64
C LYS A 273 -17.10 -13.22 -19.25
N LYS A 274 -16.64 -13.07 -18.00
CA LYS A 274 -16.08 -11.79 -17.52
C LYS A 274 -14.72 -11.46 -18.14
N VAL A 275 -13.91 -12.45 -18.50
CA VAL A 275 -12.67 -12.23 -19.27
C VAL A 275 -13.02 -11.86 -20.71
N ASP A 276 -13.98 -12.55 -21.33
CA ASP A 276 -14.46 -12.23 -22.68
C ASP A 276 -14.99 -10.79 -22.78
N GLU A 277 -15.76 -10.34 -21.77
CA GLU A 277 -16.24 -8.95 -21.68
C GLU A 277 -15.06 -7.95 -21.70
N VAL A 278 -13.99 -8.20 -20.94
CA VAL A 278 -12.79 -7.33 -20.94
C VAL A 278 -12.10 -7.35 -22.31
N VAL A 279 -11.93 -8.52 -22.91
CA VAL A 279 -11.27 -8.67 -24.23
C VAL A 279 -12.05 -7.91 -25.31
N GLN A 280 -13.38 -7.98 -25.29
CA GLN A 280 -14.23 -7.20 -26.21
C GLN A 280 -14.06 -5.69 -26.01
N GLN A 281 -14.02 -5.22 -24.76
CA GLN A 281 -13.78 -3.80 -24.47
C GLN A 281 -12.39 -3.34 -24.93
N VAL A 282 -11.36 -4.16 -24.68
CA VAL A 282 -9.99 -3.90 -25.18
C VAL A 282 -10.00 -3.77 -26.70
N GLU A 283 -10.66 -4.67 -27.41
CA GLU A 283 -10.71 -4.64 -28.87
C GLU A 283 -11.40 -3.38 -29.39
N GLN A 284 -12.52 -2.98 -28.77
CA GLN A 284 -13.22 -1.74 -29.09
C GLN A 284 -12.35 -0.50 -28.82
N ILE A 285 -11.62 -0.48 -27.70
CA ILE A 285 -10.71 0.60 -27.32
C ILE A 285 -9.56 0.70 -28.32
N SER A 286 -8.91 -0.42 -28.67
CA SER A 286 -7.82 -0.44 -29.65
C SER A 286 -8.27 0.07 -31.02
N ARG A 287 -9.45 -0.35 -31.50
CA ARG A 287 -10.04 0.19 -32.75
C ARG A 287 -10.30 1.70 -32.67
N THR A 288 -10.78 2.17 -31.53
CA THR A 288 -11.07 3.60 -31.31
C THR A 288 -9.77 4.41 -31.22
N GLY A 289 -8.79 3.95 -30.47
CA GLY A 289 -7.49 4.58 -30.28
C GLY A 289 -6.68 4.66 -31.56
N ALA A 290 -6.73 3.63 -32.42
CA ALA A 290 -6.10 3.65 -33.73
C ALA A 290 -6.66 4.73 -34.66
N ARG A 291 -7.97 5.03 -34.55
CA ARG A 291 -8.63 6.11 -35.32
C ARG A 291 -8.40 7.48 -34.69
N ASN A 292 -8.57 7.56 -33.38
CA ASN A 292 -8.46 8.79 -32.61
C ASN A 292 -8.09 8.47 -31.15
N PRO A 293 -6.81 8.66 -30.75
CA PRO A 293 -6.36 8.43 -29.38
C PRO A 293 -7.14 9.23 -28.32
N TYR A 294 -7.65 10.41 -28.67
CA TYR A 294 -8.41 11.26 -27.75
C TYR A 294 -9.81 10.70 -27.43
N LYS A 295 -10.30 9.75 -28.24
CA LYS A 295 -11.61 9.11 -28.05
C LYS A 295 -11.55 7.78 -27.31
N ALA A 296 -10.37 7.28 -27.00
CA ALA A 296 -10.19 5.98 -26.35
C ALA A 296 -10.33 6.11 -24.82
N PRO A 297 -11.32 5.44 -24.19
CA PRO A 297 -11.37 5.32 -22.74
C PRO A 297 -10.29 4.35 -22.24
N PHE A 298 -9.98 4.43 -20.94
CA PHE A 298 -9.30 3.34 -20.24
C PHE A 298 -10.32 2.47 -19.48
N ILE A 299 -9.94 1.26 -19.12
CA ILE A 299 -10.76 0.36 -18.30
C ILE A 299 -10.31 0.49 -16.84
N ALA A 300 -11.24 0.60 -15.90
CA ALA A 300 -10.96 0.61 -14.47
C ALA A 300 -11.57 -0.62 -13.78
N LEU A 301 -10.72 -1.48 -13.22
CA LEU A 301 -11.07 -2.57 -12.33
C LEU A 301 -10.97 -2.05 -10.89
N VAL A 302 -12.09 -1.62 -10.32
CA VAL A 302 -12.08 -1.05 -8.98
C VAL A 302 -12.93 -1.89 -8.06
N ASN A 303 -12.29 -2.49 -7.07
CA ASN A 303 -12.93 -3.38 -6.10
C ASN A 303 -12.01 -3.53 -4.88
N SER A 304 -12.54 -4.01 -3.75
CA SER A 304 -11.75 -4.21 -2.53
C SER A 304 -10.67 -5.27 -2.69
N SER A 305 -9.78 -5.35 -1.71
CA SER A 305 -8.68 -6.30 -1.67
C SER A 305 -9.18 -7.74 -1.82
N GLY A 306 -8.47 -8.54 -2.62
CA GLY A 306 -8.76 -9.97 -2.77
C GLY A 306 -9.90 -10.38 -3.70
N SER A 307 -10.47 -9.43 -4.44
CA SER A 307 -11.54 -9.62 -5.43
C SER A 307 -11.11 -10.27 -6.75
N GLY A 308 -9.80 -10.40 -7.02
CA GLY A 308 -9.28 -11.03 -8.24
C GLY A 308 -8.80 -10.08 -9.33
N LYS A 309 -8.52 -8.80 -9.01
CA LYS A 309 -8.02 -7.81 -9.99
C LYS A 309 -6.68 -8.23 -10.61
N THR A 310 -5.70 -8.59 -9.80
CA THR A 310 -4.41 -9.13 -10.25
C THR A 310 -4.60 -10.40 -11.08
N GLN A 311 -5.48 -11.31 -10.64
CA GLN A 311 -5.82 -12.52 -11.40
C GLN A 311 -6.37 -12.19 -12.80
N MET A 312 -7.15 -11.12 -12.96
CA MET A 312 -7.63 -10.68 -14.29
C MET A 312 -6.46 -10.35 -15.23
N ALA A 313 -5.38 -9.72 -14.73
CA ALA A 313 -4.21 -9.46 -15.54
C ALA A 313 -3.61 -10.75 -16.11
N PHE A 314 -3.45 -11.78 -15.28
CA PHE A 314 -2.92 -13.08 -15.70
C PHE A 314 -3.89 -13.84 -16.63
N ASN A 315 -5.20 -13.72 -16.40
CA ASN A 315 -6.20 -14.29 -17.31
C ASN A 315 -6.05 -13.71 -18.72
N LEU A 316 -5.88 -12.39 -18.82
CA LEU A 316 -5.65 -11.69 -20.09
C LEU A 316 -4.27 -12.01 -20.68
N MET A 317 -3.21 -12.15 -19.89
CA MET A 317 -1.90 -12.60 -20.41
C MET A 317 -1.95 -13.96 -21.11
N THR A 318 -2.91 -14.81 -20.72
CA THR A 318 -3.08 -16.17 -21.25
C THR A 318 -3.95 -16.21 -22.51
N ARG A 319 -4.58 -15.08 -22.87
CA ARG A 319 -5.38 -14.95 -24.10
C ARG A 319 -4.48 -14.76 -25.31
N GLU A 320 -4.84 -15.39 -26.42
CA GLU A 320 -4.08 -15.29 -27.66
C GLU A 320 -4.31 -13.94 -28.35
N GLU A 321 -5.49 -13.35 -28.16
CA GLU A 321 -5.96 -12.11 -28.77
C GLU A 321 -5.30 -10.85 -28.17
N THR A 322 -4.72 -10.97 -26.98
CA THR A 322 -4.11 -9.85 -26.27
C THR A 322 -2.64 -10.07 -26.01
N LYS A 323 -1.83 -9.03 -26.24
CA LYS A 323 -0.45 -8.95 -25.80
C LYS A 323 -0.38 -8.01 -24.60
N LEU A 324 -0.45 -8.58 -23.39
CA LEU A 324 -0.50 -7.81 -22.16
C LEU A 324 0.89 -7.48 -21.61
N PHE A 325 1.09 -6.23 -21.22
CA PHE A 325 2.25 -5.70 -20.51
C PHE A 325 1.83 -5.30 -19.10
N TYR A 326 2.33 -6.03 -18.10
CA TYR A 326 1.96 -5.84 -16.70
C TYR A 326 2.95 -4.96 -15.95
N ILE A 327 2.42 -4.00 -15.20
CA ILE A 327 3.16 -3.03 -14.39
C ILE A 327 2.47 -2.97 -13.01
N SER A 328 3.19 -3.33 -11.95
CA SER A 328 2.68 -3.27 -10.57
C SER A 328 2.98 -1.89 -9.97
N CYS A 329 2.00 -1.00 -9.86
CA CYS A 329 2.22 0.38 -9.42
C CYS A 329 2.23 0.60 -7.90
N GLY A 330 1.95 -0.42 -7.09
CA GLY A 330 1.96 -0.34 -5.62
C GLY A 330 3.13 -1.08 -4.97
N GLU A 331 3.33 -0.88 -3.66
CA GLU A 331 4.41 -1.49 -2.85
C GLU A 331 4.24 -3.00 -2.61
N ASP A 332 3.00 -3.51 -2.68
CA ASP A 332 2.68 -4.94 -2.64
C ASP A 332 3.04 -5.58 -3.99
N VAL A 333 4.34 -5.76 -4.25
CA VAL A 333 4.80 -6.29 -5.54
C VAL A 333 5.05 -7.79 -5.44
N GLU A 334 4.39 -8.53 -6.34
CA GLU A 334 4.95 -9.76 -6.88
C GLU A 334 6.39 -9.46 -7.32
N LEU A 335 7.36 -9.80 -6.48
CA LEU A 335 8.77 -9.38 -6.54
C LEU A 335 9.37 -9.43 -7.97
N GLY A 336 8.86 -10.31 -8.83
CA GLY A 336 9.16 -10.41 -10.26
C GLY A 336 8.94 -9.16 -11.12
N TYR A 337 8.11 -8.19 -10.69
CA TYR A 337 7.78 -6.99 -11.47
C TYR A 337 8.26 -5.66 -10.83
N SER A 338 8.96 -5.74 -9.70
CA SER A 338 9.41 -4.59 -8.90
C SER A 338 10.33 -3.63 -9.68
N ARG A 339 11.31 -4.17 -10.42
CA ARG A 339 12.25 -3.36 -11.23
C ARG A 339 11.53 -2.58 -12.32
N ARG A 340 10.60 -3.24 -13.02
CA ARG A 340 9.76 -2.61 -14.06
C ARG A 340 8.88 -1.52 -13.48
N ALA A 341 8.27 -1.75 -12.33
CA ALA A 341 7.46 -0.76 -11.62
C ALA A 341 8.27 0.49 -11.25
N SER A 342 9.43 0.29 -10.61
CA SER A 342 10.35 1.36 -10.23
C SER A 342 10.82 2.16 -11.46
N ALA A 343 11.18 1.46 -12.55
CA ALA A 343 11.55 2.12 -13.79
C ALA A 343 10.43 3.00 -14.34
N PHE A 344 9.18 2.52 -14.36
CA PHE A 344 8.04 3.29 -14.84
C PHE A 344 7.81 4.56 -14.01
N LEU A 345 7.78 4.44 -12.68
CA LEU A 345 7.57 5.57 -11.78
C LEU A 345 8.69 6.63 -11.92
N ARG A 346 9.95 6.20 -12.07
CA ARG A 346 11.06 7.11 -12.31
C ARG A 346 10.94 7.84 -13.66
N CYS A 347 10.44 7.18 -14.71
CA CYS A 347 10.17 7.85 -15.98
C CYS A 347 9.06 8.89 -15.87
N VAL A 348 7.99 8.58 -15.13
CA VAL A 348 6.90 9.52 -14.85
C VAL A 348 7.45 10.75 -14.13
N ALA A 349 8.23 10.54 -13.06
CA ALA A 349 8.85 11.63 -12.30
C ALA A 349 9.81 12.48 -13.15
N ALA A 350 10.54 11.87 -14.09
CA ALA A 350 11.45 12.58 -14.99
C ALA A 350 10.71 13.43 -16.04
N ASP A 351 9.58 12.95 -16.57
CA ASP A 351 8.83 13.65 -17.61
C ASP A 351 7.88 14.73 -17.06
N LEU A 352 7.38 14.55 -15.83
CA LEU A 352 6.36 15.41 -15.23
C LEU A 352 6.68 16.92 -15.24
N PRO A 353 7.91 17.38 -14.92
CA PRO A 353 8.23 18.81 -14.88
C PRO A 353 8.07 19.50 -16.25
N SER A 354 8.23 18.75 -17.35
CA SER A 354 8.09 19.26 -18.72
C SER A 354 6.64 19.33 -19.21
N LEU A 355 5.70 18.78 -18.43
CA LEU A 355 4.31 18.56 -18.82
C LEU A 355 3.35 19.37 -17.96
N GLU A 356 2.88 20.51 -18.46
CA GLU A 356 2.00 21.46 -17.74
C GLU A 356 0.93 20.78 -16.87
N ASN A 357 -0.02 20.04 -17.47
CA ASN A 357 -1.13 19.40 -16.75
C ASN A 357 -1.19 17.87 -16.92
N ALA A 358 -0.21 17.26 -17.60
CA ALA A 358 -0.23 15.83 -17.96
C ALA A 358 -1.52 15.34 -18.66
N GLY A 359 -2.30 16.25 -19.26
CA GLY A 359 -3.49 15.93 -20.04
C GLY A 359 -3.15 15.29 -21.38
N MET A 360 -4.11 14.57 -21.97
CA MET A 360 -3.96 13.92 -23.27
C MET A 360 -3.41 14.85 -24.38
N PHE A 361 -3.85 16.11 -24.40
CA PHE A 361 -3.40 17.12 -25.37
C PHE A 361 -2.00 17.67 -25.09
N SER A 362 -1.62 17.83 -23.82
CA SER A 362 -0.25 18.22 -23.47
C SER A 362 0.74 17.13 -23.88
N ILE A 363 0.40 15.86 -23.60
CA ILE A 363 1.25 14.70 -23.94
C ILE A 363 1.33 14.46 -25.46
N SER A 364 0.28 14.79 -26.21
CA SER A 364 0.30 14.60 -27.66
C SER A 364 1.27 15.52 -28.39
N LYS A 365 1.61 16.66 -27.80
CA LYS A 365 2.63 17.60 -28.32
C LYS A 365 4.06 17.16 -28.03
N VAL A 366 4.26 16.27 -27.05
CA VAL A 366 5.59 15.77 -26.69
C VAL A 366 6.15 14.91 -27.81
N GLN A 367 7.35 15.27 -28.28
CA GLN A 367 8.04 14.55 -29.35
C GLN A 367 8.86 13.37 -28.81
N GLU A 368 9.50 13.56 -27.66
CA GLU A 368 10.33 12.56 -26.99
C GLU A 368 10.17 12.64 -25.47
N SER A 369 10.21 11.48 -24.81
CA SER A 369 10.05 11.37 -23.35
C SER A 369 10.70 10.08 -22.82
N TYR A 370 10.93 10.00 -21.50
CA TYR A 370 11.42 8.78 -20.85
C TYR A 370 10.33 7.72 -20.78
N THR A 371 9.08 8.11 -20.56
CA THR A 371 7.91 7.22 -20.62
C THR A 371 7.74 6.60 -22.00
N PHE A 372 8.01 7.30 -23.11
CA PHE A 372 8.07 6.70 -24.44
C PHE A 372 9.23 5.71 -24.57
N GLY A 373 10.37 5.97 -23.93
CA GLY A 373 11.50 5.04 -23.86
C GLY A 373 11.14 3.75 -23.15
N PHE A 374 10.44 3.87 -22.03
CA PHE A 374 9.92 2.75 -21.26
C PHE A 374 8.95 1.90 -22.09
N ILE A 375 7.98 2.54 -22.76
CA ILE A 375 6.98 1.85 -23.59
C ILE A 375 7.65 1.16 -24.78
N GLU A 376 8.56 1.84 -25.50
CA GLU A 376 9.28 1.25 -26.63
C GLU A 376 10.15 0.05 -26.21
N ALA A 377 10.80 0.15 -25.05
CA ALA A 377 11.61 -0.93 -24.50
C ALA A 377 10.75 -2.17 -24.19
N LEU A 378 9.57 -1.99 -23.58
CA LEU A 378 8.61 -3.07 -23.35
C LEU A 378 8.14 -3.71 -24.65
N LEU A 379 7.66 -2.90 -25.60
CA LEU A 379 7.15 -3.39 -26.88
C LEU A 379 8.23 -4.13 -27.69
N SER A 380 9.48 -3.68 -27.60
CA SER A 380 10.61 -4.27 -28.33
C SER A 380 11.29 -5.42 -27.58
N GLY A 381 10.85 -5.76 -26.36
CA GLY A 381 11.44 -6.81 -25.54
C GLY A 381 12.85 -6.49 -25.02
N LYS A 382 13.21 -5.22 -24.87
CA LYS A 382 14.51 -4.80 -24.33
C LYS A 382 14.53 -4.93 -22.81
N ALA A 383 15.65 -5.40 -22.28
CA ALA A 383 15.82 -5.55 -20.82
C ALA A 383 16.03 -4.19 -20.12
N THR A 384 16.68 -3.25 -20.79
CA THR A 384 17.03 -1.93 -20.25
C THR A 384 16.95 -0.85 -21.33
N PHE A 385 16.85 0.41 -20.91
CA PHE A 385 17.04 1.58 -21.77
C PHE A 385 17.62 2.75 -20.95
N ALA A 386 18.21 3.75 -21.62
CA ALA A 386 18.87 4.87 -20.95
C ALA A 386 18.64 6.24 -21.62
N GLN A 387 17.81 6.30 -22.66
CA GLN A 387 17.63 7.51 -23.47
C GLN A 387 16.15 7.81 -23.69
N LEU A 388 15.85 9.10 -23.89
CA LEU A 388 14.58 9.57 -24.41
C LEU A 388 14.25 8.84 -25.72
N CYS A 389 12.97 8.56 -25.92
CA CYS A 389 12.49 7.91 -27.13
C CYS A 389 11.41 8.74 -27.79
N THR A 390 11.40 8.74 -29.12
CA THR A 390 10.43 9.51 -29.88
C THR A 390 9.11 8.77 -30.00
N ARG A 391 8.01 9.53 -30.04
CA ARG A 391 6.65 9.00 -30.28
C ARG A 391 6.59 8.05 -31.48
N ARG A 392 7.29 8.41 -32.57
CA ARG A 392 7.36 7.62 -33.81
C ARG A 392 7.96 6.24 -33.59
N LYS A 393 9.02 6.11 -32.78
CA LYS A 393 9.64 4.81 -32.47
C LYS A 393 8.66 3.91 -31.72
N VAL A 394 7.92 4.46 -30.76
CA VAL A 394 6.87 3.73 -30.05
C VAL A 394 5.80 3.23 -31.01
N MET A 395 5.23 4.11 -31.85
CA MET A 395 4.18 3.72 -32.80
C MET A 395 4.65 2.66 -33.82
N ASN A 396 5.93 2.70 -34.23
CA ASN A 396 6.50 1.66 -35.08
C ASN A 396 6.61 0.31 -34.35
N ALA A 397 6.95 0.31 -33.05
CA ALA A 397 6.98 -0.90 -32.24
C ALA A 397 5.57 -1.48 -32.02
N VAL A 398 4.56 -0.62 -31.81
CA VAL A 398 3.15 -1.04 -31.73
C VAL A 398 2.71 -1.71 -33.02
N LYS A 399 2.92 -1.07 -34.18
CA LYS A 399 2.53 -1.65 -35.49
C LYS A 399 3.12 -3.03 -35.72
N LYS A 400 4.41 -3.22 -35.43
CA LYS A 400 5.09 -4.52 -35.57
C LYS A 400 4.47 -5.62 -34.71
N LEU A 401 3.96 -5.28 -33.53
CA LEU A 401 3.32 -6.26 -32.65
C LEU A 401 1.87 -6.55 -33.06
N GLU A 402 1.16 -5.56 -33.59
CA GLU A 402 -0.23 -5.69 -34.01
C GLU A 402 -0.42 -6.33 -35.40
N GLU A 403 0.66 -6.50 -36.17
CA GLU A 403 0.68 -7.31 -37.40
C GLU A 403 0.26 -8.78 -37.18
N GLY A 404 0.34 -9.28 -35.93
CA GLY A 404 -0.02 -10.66 -35.56
C GLY A 404 -1.44 -10.84 -35.00
N ASP A 405 -2.38 -9.95 -35.30
CA ASP A 405 -3.76 -9.93 -34.80
C ASP A 405 -3.92 -9.81 -33.27
N LYS A 406 -2.83 -9.56 -32.54
CA LYS A 406 -2.83 -9.33 -31.08
C LYS A 406 -2.95 -7.86 -30.76
N ARG A 407 -3.81 -7.51 -29.81
CA ARG A 407 -3.96 -6.13 -29.31
C ARG A 407 -3.00 -5.87 -28.15
N CYS A 408 -2.25 -4.78 -28.21
CA CYS A 408 -1.37 -4.38 -27.12
C CYS A 408 -2.20 -3.81 -25.94
N VAL A 409 -2.04 -4.40 -24.75
CA VAL A 409 -2.75 -3.99 -23.53
C VAL A 409 -1.76 -3.68 -22.44
N PHE A 410 -1.87 -2.51 -21.80
CA PHE A 410 -1.09 -2.17 -20.62
C PHE A 410 -1.95 -2.29 -19.37
N PHE A 411 -1.53 -3.12 -18.43
CA PHE A 411 -2.23 -3.34 -17.17
C PHE A 411 -1.43 -2.72 -16.02
N LEU A 412 -2.01 -1.68 -15.42
CA LEU A 412 -1.46 -0.95 -14.29
C LEU A 412 -2.14 -1.50 -13.02
N ASP A 413 -1.49 -2.46 -12.36
CA ASP A 413 -2.03 -3.10 -11.17
C ASP A 413 -1.70 -2.34 -9.88
N ASN A 414 -2.53 -2.47 -8.85
CA ASN A 414 -2.40 -1.75 -7.58
C ASN A 414 -2.11 -0.25 -7.77
N PHE A 415 -2.86 0.37 -8.67
CA PHE A 415 -2.70 1.77 -9.05
C PHE A 415 -2.76 2.67 -7.81
N PRO A 416 -1.79 3.61 -7.67
CA PRO A 416 -1.67 4.44 -6.49
C PRO A 416 -2.86 5.39 -6.35
N ASP A 417 -3.05 5.84 -5.12
CA ASP A 417 -4.01 6.86 -4.74
C ASP A 417 -3.25 8.12 -4.32
N SER A 418 -3.80 9.30 -4.57
CA SER A 418 -3.16 10.60 -4.38
C SER A 418 -2.79 10.94 -2.93
N THR A 419 -3.23 10.14 -1.95
CA THR A 419 -3.05 10.47 -0.52
C THR A 419 -2.45 9.37 0.37
N ARG A 420 -1.90 8.29 -0.20
CA ARG A 420 -1.43 7.16 0.63
C ARG A 420 -0.13 7.42 1.40
N CYS A 421 0.51 8.58 1.27
CA CYS A 421 1.72 8.89 2.01
C CYS A 421 1.96 10.40 2.11
N LYS A 422 1.96 10.97 3.32
CA LYS A 422 2.33 12.39 3.58
C LYS A 422 3.78 12.74 3.18
N HIS A 423 4.57 11.75 2.77
CA HIS A 423 5.98 11.87 2.36
C HIS A 423 6.23 11.36 0.93
N CYS A 424 5.17 10.89 0.25
CA CYS A 424 5.22 10.31 -1.09
C CYS A 424 3.96 10.80 -1.85
N GLU A 425 3.88 12.10 -2.08
CA GLU A 425 2.75 12.70 -2.80
C GLU A 425 2.86 12.38 -4.30
N HIS A 426 2.19 11.32 -4.77
CA HIS A 426 1.80 11.27 -6.18
C HIS A 426 0.68 12.30 -6.37
N SER A 427 1.04 13.44 -6.95
CA SER A 427 0.09 14.47 -7.33
C SER A 427 -0.95 13.91 -8.31
N GLU A 428 -2.13 14.54 -8.40
CA GLU A 428 -3.13 14.19 -9.42
C GLU A 428 -2.53 14.18 -10.85
N ARG A 429 -1.48 14.99 -11.09
CA ARG A 429 -0.74 15.03 -12.35
C ARG A 429 0.07 13.76 -12.61
N ASP A 430 0.65 13.14 -11.56
CA ASP A 430 1.38 11.88 -11.66
C ASP A 430 0.46 10.75 -12.11
N LEU A 431 -0.67 10.59 -11.40
CA LEU A 431 -1.69 9.58 -11.70
C LEU A 431 -2.21 9.74 -13.14
N ARG A 432 -2.39 10.99 -13.56
CA ARG A 432 -2.83 11.29 -14.92
C ARG A 432 -1.79 10.94 -15.96
N LEU A 433 -0.52 11.30 -15.74
CA LEU A 433 0.57 10.95 -16.67
C LEU A 433 0.70 9.43 -16.83
N MET A 434 0.61 8.69 -15.71
CA MET A 434 0.69 7.23 -15.70
C MET A 434 -0.34 6.57 -16.62
N VAL A 435 -1.54 7.13 -16.75
CA VAL A 435 -2.61 6.59 -17.61
C VAL A 435 -2.59 7.21 -19.01
N ASN A 436 -2.53 8.54 -19.09
CA ASN A 436 -2.72 9.27 -20.33
C ASN A 436 -1.53 9.13 -21.29
N VAL A 437 -0.33 8.76 -20.82
CA VAL A 437 0.81 8.51 -21.72
C VAL A 437 0.50 7.40 -22.73
N PHE A 438 -0.09 6.30 -22.27
CA PHE A 438 -0.49 5.18 -23.12
C PHE A 438 -1.71 5.53 -23.98
N ARG A 439 -2.73 6.15 -23.38
CA ARG A 439 -3.94 6.57 -24.11
C ARG A 439 -3.60 7.51 -25.25
N SER A 440 -2.64 8.42 -25.06
CA SER A 440 -2.21 9.37 -26.10
C SER A 440 -1.62 8.68 -27.33
N LEU A 441 -1.14 7.44 -27.18
CA LEU A 441 -0.61 6.59 -28.24
C LEU A 441 -1.68 5.68 -28.86
N GLY A 442 -2.93 5.76 -28.40
CA GLY A 442 -4.03 4.90 -28.84
C GLY A 442 -3.99 3.49 -28.26
N LEU A 443 -3.19 3.26 -27.21
CA LEU A 443 -3.02 1.95 -26.57
C LEU A 443 -4.14 1.69 -25.56
N ALA A 444 -4.58 0.41 -25.47
CA ALA A 444 -5.54 0.00 -24.47
C ALA A 444 -4.88 -0.07 -23.08
N VAL A 445 -5.52 0.54 -22.09
CA VAL A 445 -5.04 0.61 -20.70
C VAL A 445 -6.10 0.08 -19.76
N ILE A 446 -5.67 -0.78 -18.83
CA ILE A 446 -6.47 -1.29 -17.73
C ILE A 446 -5.82 -0.84 -16.43
N VAL A 447 -6.59 -0.21 -15.55
CA VAL A 447 -6.16 0.26 -14.24
C VAL A 447 -6.87 -0.57 -13.18
N SER A 448 -6.12 -1.22 -12.29
CA SER A 448 -6.66 -1.91 -11.12
C SER A 448 -6.38 -1.08 -9.87
N SER A 449 -7.43 -0.74 -9.12
CA SER A 449 -7.29 0.07 -7.89
C SER A 449 -8.12 -0.49 -6.74
N ARG A 450 -7.69 -0.14 -5.52
CA ARG A 450 -8.41 -0.38 -4.26
C ARG A 450 -9.19 0.86 -3.80
N SER A 451 -9.33 1.90 -4.62
CA SER A 451 -10.09 3.11 -4.31
C SER A 451 -10.79 3.68 -5.54
N CYS A 452 -11.70 4.63 -5.36
CA CYS A 452 -12.38 5.32 -6.45
C CYS A 452 -11.46 6.28 -7.25
N VAL A 453 -10.16 5.97 -7.39
CA VAL A 453 -9.14 6.79 -8.08
C VAL A 453 -9.51 7.13 -9.52
N CYS A 454 -10.34 6.31 -10.18
CA CYS A 454 -10.87 6.63 -11.50
C CYS A 454 -11.67 7.94 -11.49
N SER A 455 -12.37 8.27 -10.41
CA SER A 455 -13.02 9.58 -10.25
C SER A 455 -12.01 10.72 -10.20
N GLU A 456 -10.86 10.55 -9.54
CA GLU A 456 -9.81 11.57 -9.42
C GLU A 456 -9.15 11.83 -10.78
N ILE A 457 -8.80 10.74 -11.49
CA ILE A 457 -8.22 10.81 -12.84
C ILE A 457 -9.20 11.53 -13.79
N VAL A 458 -10.48 11.14 -13.74
CA VAL A 458 -11.54 11.68 -14.61
C VAL A 458 -11.86 13.15 -14.26
N ARG A 459 -12.06 13.51 -12.98
CA ARG A 459 -12.35 14.89 -12.54
C ARG A 459 -11.22 15.85 -12.84
N SER A 460 -9.99 15.41 -12.59
CA SER A 460 -8.83 16.27 -12.80
C SER A 460 -8.65 16.56 -14.30
N ASP A 461 -8.99 15.63 -15.20
CA ASP A 461 -9.03 15.88 -16.65
C ASP A 461 -10.09 16.93 -17.05
N GLN A 462 -11.25 17.02 -16.37
CA GLN A 462 -12.33 17.98 -16.69
C GLN A 462 -11.87 19.44 -16.69
N ARG A 463 -10.99 19.84 -15.78
CA ARG A 463 -10.56 21.26 -15.66
C ARG A 463 -9.74 21.76 -16.85
N TYR A 464 -9.30 20.86 -17.74
CA TYR A 464 -8.30 21.18 -18.77
C TYR A 464 -8.70 20.78 -20.20
N VAL A 465 -9.87 20.18 -20.43
CA VAL A 465 -10.38 19.89 -21.78
C VAL A 465 -11.11 21.12 -22.34
N LYS A 466 -10.36 22.15 -22.75
CA LYS A 466 -10.93 23.35 -23.40
C LYS A 466 -11.16 23.20 -24.92
N GLN A 467 -10.94 22.03 -25.53
CA GLN A 467 -10.76 21.92 -27.00
C GLN A 467 -11.34 20.67 -27.68
N GLN A 468 -12.39 20.03 -27.14
CA GLN A 468 -13.11 18.97 -27.88
C GLN A 468 -14.46 19.49 -28.37
N GLU A 469 -15.09 18.83 -29.36
CA GLU A 469 -16.38 19.20 -29.99
C GLU A 469 -17.55 18.25 -29.63
N TYR A 470 -17.31 17.16 -28.88
CA TYR A 470 -18.32 16.12 -28.58
C TYR A 470 -18.08 15.41 -27.25
N ASP A 471 -19.12 14.80 -26.68
CA ASP A 471 -19.03 13.91 -25.51
C ASP A 471 -18.19 12.66 -25.83
N VAL A 472 -17.23 12.34 -24.97
CA VAL A 472 -16.34 11.18 -25.16
C VAL A 472 -16.30 10.33 -23.89
N PRO A 473 -16.57 9.01 -23.98
CA PRO A 473 -16.41 8.11 -22.84
C PRO A 473 -14.93 8.07 -22.46
N SER A 474 -14.65 8.29 -21.18
CA SER A 474 -13.26 8.45 -20.73
C SER A 474 -12.77 7.35 -19.82
N CYS A 475 -13.69 6.65 -19.16
CA CYS A 475 -13.39 5.47 -18.37
C CYS A 475 -14.54 4.46 -18.52
N ILE A 476 -14.21 3.18 -18.64
CA ILE A 476 -15.14 2.06 -18.54
C ILE A 476 -14.88 1.39 -17.20
N VAL A 477 -15.85 1.43 -16.29
CA VAL A 477 -15.71 0.82 -14.96
C VAL A 477 -16.25 -0.60 -15.03
N MET A 478 -15.45 -1.56 -14.55
CA MET A 478 -15.83 -2.95 -14.42
C MET A 478 -15.86 -3.33 -12.94
N PRO A 479 -17.06 -3.36 -12.32
CA PRO A 479 -17.17 -3.56 -10.88
C PRO A 479 -17.08 -5.05 -10.50
N SER A 480 -17.50 -5.95 -11.38
CA SER A 480 -17.49 -7.40 -11.16
C SER A 480 -16.30 -8.10 -11.83
N LEU A 481 -15.76 -9.12 -11.15
CA LEU A 481 -14.61 -9.90 -11.58
C LEU A 481 -14.97 -11.40 -11.63
N PRO A 482 -14.21 -12.23 -12.35
CA PRO A 482 -14.43 -13.67 -12.40
C PRO A 482 -14.46 -14.28 -10.99
N CYS A 483 -15.46 -15.13 -10.75
CA CYS A 483 -15.55 -15.88 -9.50
C CYS A 483 -14.34 -16.80 -9.33
N PHE A 484 -14.06 -17.15 -8.07
CA PHE A 484 -13.05 -18.14 -7.74
C PHE A 484 -13.32 -19.49 -8.44
N ARG A 485 -12.26 -20.15 -8.91
CA ARG A 485 -12.32 -21.52 -9.43
C ARG A 485 -11.28 -22.37 -8.72
N ASN A 486 -11.74 -23.50 -8.20
CA ASN A 486 -10.86 -24.48 -7.57
C ASN A 486 -10.03 -25.22 -8.63
N ILE A 487 -8.71 -25.28 -8.41
CA ILE A 487 -7.73 -25.95 -9.28
C ILE A 487 -7.37 -27.32 -8.71
N SER A 488 -7.62 -27.54 -7.42
CA SER A 488 -7.33 -28.79 -6.75
C SER A 488 -8.34 -29.86 -7.19
N SER A 489 -7.81 -31.02 -7.58
CA SER A 489 -8.59 -32.24 -7.80
C SER A 489 -9.02 -32.92 -6.50
N THR A 490 -8.62 -32.39 -5.35
CA THR A 490 -8.91 -32.99 -4.05
C THR A 490 -10.41 -32.94 -3.78
N PRO A 491 -11.07 -34.09 -3.55
CA PRO A 491 -12.48 -34.13 -3.17
C PRO A 491 -12.68 -33.33 -1.89
N MET A 492 -13.59 -32.36 -1.94
CA MET A 492 -13.88 -31.48 -0.81
C MET A 492 -15.34 -31.62 -0.41
N GLN A 493 -15.60 -31.54 0.89
CA GLN A 493 -16.94 -31.66 1.45
C GLN A 493 -17.86 -30.54 0.88
N ARG A 494 -19.14 -30.87 0.68
CA ARG A 494 -20.10 -30.04 -0.08
C ARG A 494 -20.31 -28.65 0.52
N ASP A 495 -20.33 -28.53 1.84
CA ASP A 495 -20.55 -27.25 2.53
C ASP A 495 -19.32 -26.34 2.41
N ILE A 496 -18.10 -26.90 2.48
CA ILE A 496 -16.87 -26.15 2.23
C ILE A 496 -16.84 -25.62 0.77
N GLN A 497 -17.22 -26.46 -0.20
CA GLN A 497 -17.35 -26.03 -1.60
C GLN A 497 -18.40 -24.93 -1.78
N ALA A 498 -19.53 -25.03 -1.07
CA ALA A 498 -20.57 -24.02 -1.10
C ALA A 498 -20.08 -22.68 -0.52
N ILE A 499 -19.40 -22.68 0.62
CA ILE A 499 -18.80 -21.48 1.23
C ILE A 499 -17.84 -20.80 0.23
N ILE A 500 -16.94 -21.57 -0.38
CA ILE A 500 -15.95 -21.06 -1.34
C ILE A 500 -16.60 -20.45 -2.58
N LYS A 501 -17.64 -21.10 -3.12
CA LYS A 501 -18.35 -20.62 -4.31
C LYS A 501 -18.97 -19.24 -4.11
N HIS A 502 -19.41 -18.95 -2.90
CA HIS A 502 -20.05 -17.70 -2.51
C HIS A 502 -19.07 -16.74 -1.81
N SER A 503 -17.78 -16.78 -2.16
CA SER A 503 -16.75 -15.96 -1.53
C SER A 503 -15.75 -15.38 -2.52
N ARG A 504 -15.14 -14.25 -2.18
CA ARG A 504 -14.08 -13.66 -3.02
C ARG A 504 -12.82 -14.54 -3.08
N PRO A 505 -12.03 -14.45 -4.17
CA PRO A 505 -10.85 -15.30 -4.38
C PRO A 505 -9.84 -15.36 -3.23
N MET A 506 -9.57 -14.24 -2.54
CA MET A 506 -8.62 -14.22 -1.43
C MET A 506 -9.00 -15.15 -0.28
N PHE A 507 -10.25 -15.07 0.21
CA PHE A 507 -10.71 -15.96 1.29
C PHE A 507 -10.83 -17.41 0.79
N ALA A 508 -11.35 -17.60 -0.42
CA ALA A 508 -11.46 -18.92 -1.04
C ALA A 508 -10.10 -19.63 -1.16
N ASN A 509 -9.06 -18.94 -1.62
CA ASN A 509 -7.69 -19.48 -1.69
C ASN A 509 -7.15 -19.84 -0.31
N ALA A 510 -7.45 -19.02 0.70
CA ALA A 510 -6.99 -19.30 2.06
C ALA A 510 -7.72 -20.51 2.68
N VAL A 511 -9.02 -20.68 2.42
CA VAL A 511 -9.76 -21.90 2.77
C VAL A 511 -9.16 -23.12 2.06
N MET A 512 -8.87 -23.02 0.76
CA MET A 512 -8.26 -24.13 0.01
C MET A 512 -6.92 -24.56 0.62
N LYS A 513 -6.08 -23.59 0.99
CA LYS A 513 -4.82 -23.85 1.66
C LYS A 513 -5.03 -24.55 2.99
N TYR A 514 -5.90 -23.98 3.84
CA TYR A 514 -6.23 -24.57 5.14
C TYR A 514 -6.77 -25.99 5.00
N ALA A 515 -7.70 -26.23 4.07
CA ALA A 515 -8.31 -27.54 3.87
C ALA A 515 -7.33 -28.59 3.33
N THR A 516 -6.30 -28.16 2.59
CA THR A 516 -5.23 -29.03 2.13
C THR A 516 -4.29 -29.42 3.27
N GLU A 517 -3.93 -28.45 4.12
CA GLU A 517 -3.04 -28.65 5.28
C GLU A 517 -3.73 -29.38 6.43
N ASN A 518 -5.04 -29.18 6.57
CA ASN A 518 -5.89 -29.75 7.61
C ASN A 518 -7.11 -30.44 6.97
N PRO A 519 -6.98 -31.65 6.40
CA PRO A 519 -8.12 -32.34 5.78
C PRO A 519 -9.20 -32.72 6.80
N LEU A 520 -10.46 -32.48 6.47
CA LEU A 520 -11.59 -32.95 7.26
C LEU A 520 -11.66 -34.49 7.20
N LYS A 521 -11.45 -35.14 8.36
CA LYS A 521 -11.44 -36.62 8.46
C LYS A 521 -12.81 -37.23 8.77
N ASP A 522 -13.70 -36.45 9.37
CA ASP A 522 -14.98 -36.93 9.91
C ASP A 522 -16.04 -35.82 9.79
N ASP A 523 -17.08 -36.08 8.98
CA ASP A 523 -18.19 -35.17 8.73
C ASP A 523 -19.02 -34.86 10.00
N ALA A 524 -18.94 -35.67 11.05
CA ALA A 524 -19.57 -35.35 12.34
C ALA A 524 -18.87 -34.16 13.04
N LYS A 525 -17.63 -33.86 12.67
CA LYS A 525 -16.83 -32.76 13.23
C LYS A 525 -16.87 -31.50 12.36
N LEU A 526 -17.71 -31.45 11.33
CA LEU A 526 -17.77 -30.35 10.37
C LEU A 526 -17.93 -28.98 11.04
N VAL A 527 -18.83 -28.84 12.02
CA VAL A 527 -19.07 -27.58 12.73
C VAL A 527 -17.80 -27.08 13.41
N ARG A 528 -17.17 -27.95 14.23
CA ARG A 528 -15.91 -27.64 14.91
C ARG A 528 -14.78 -27.32 13.92
N TYR A 529 -14.71 -28.06 12.83
CA TYR A 529 -13.72 -27.83 11.78
C TYR A 529 -13.86 -26.45 11.14
N LEU A 530 -15.09 -26.05 10.80
CA LEU A 530 -15.36 -24.74 10.21
C LEU A 530 -15.14 -23.61 11.21
N ASP A 531 -15.46 -23.78 12.49
CA ASP A 531 -15.15 -22.81 13.54
C ASP A 531 -13.63 -22.53 13.61
N GLU A 532 -12.80 -23.59 13.67
CA GLU A 532 -11.33 -23.46 13.71
C GLU A 532 -10.76 -22.86 12.42
N MET A 533 -11.29 -23.26 11.26
CA MET A 533 -10.90 -22.69 9.97
C MET A 533 -11.19 -21.18 9.93
N VAL A 534 -12.42 -20.77 10.26
CA VAL A 534 -12.82 -19.36 10.24
C VAL A 534 -11.97 -18.55 11.22
N LYS A 535 -11.68 -19.08 12.42
CA LYS A 535 -10.80 -18.45 13.40
C LYS A 535 -9.38 -18.24 12.86
N GLU A 536 -8.76 -19.25 12.26
CA GLU A 536 -7.40 -19.14 11.72
C GLU A 536 -7.36 -18.09 10.59
N LEU A 537 -8.34 -18.13 9.69
CA LEU A 537 -8.45 -17.17 8.60
C LEU A 537 -8.70 -15.75 9.11
N ALA A 538 -9.62 -15.58 10.06
CA ALA A 538 -9.92 -14.29 10.67
C ALA A 538 -8.67 -13.65 11.29
N ASN A 539 -7.91 -14.41 12.07
CA ASN A 539 -6.64 -13.95 12.67
C ASN A 539 -5.58 -13.61 11.61
N LYS A 540 -5.56 -14.32 10.48
CA LYS A 540 -4.64 -14.04 9.36
C LYS A 540 -5.01 -12.75 8.63
N PHE A 541 -6.30 -12.47 8.45
CA PHE A 541 -6.77 -11.32 7.65
C PHE A 541 -6.94 -10.03 8.45
N ALA A 542 -7.23 -10.15 9.73
CA ALA A 542 -7.28 -9.06 10.69
C ALA A 542 -5.96 -9.03 11.49
N ASN A 543 -4.88 -8.54 10.87
CA ASN A 543 -3.62 -8.29 11.59
C ASN A 543 -3.79 -7.15 12.61
N SER A 544 -2.86 -7.02 13.56
CA SER A 544 -2.91 -6.00 14.62
C SER A 544 -3.08 -4.57 14.09
N GLU A 545 -2.41 -4.25 12.98
CA GLU A 545 -2.50 -2.94 12.34
C GLU A 545 -3.91 -2.61 11.84
N LYS A 546 -4.60 -3.57 11.22
CA LYS A 546 -5.99 -3.37 10.79
C LYS A 546 -6.95 -3.25 11.97
N PHE A 547 -6.76 -4.01 13.05
CA PHE A 547 -7.60 -3.87 14.24
C PHE A 547 -7.48 -2.50 14.92
N MET A 548 -6.32 -1.83 14.78
CA MET A 548 -6.15 -0.45 15.24
C MET A 548 -6.84 0.58 14.32
N SER A 549 -7.24 0.20 13.10
CA SER A 549 -7.95 1.10 12.19
C SER A 549 -9.42 1.26 12.60
N GLU A 550 -9.81 2.51 12.83
CA GLU A 550 -11.21 2.87 13.09
C GLU A 550 -12.12 2.50 11.90
N PHE A 551 -11.63 2.61 10.67
CA PHE A 551 -12.36 2.24 9.46
C PHE A 551 -12.62 0.73 9.37
N PHE A 552 -11.69 -0.09 9.85
CA PHE A 552 -11.88 -1.54 9.91
C PHE A 552 -12.97 -1.91 10.94
N ARG A 553 -12.97 -1.28 12.13
CA ARG A 553 -14.03 -1.47 13.12
C ARG A 553 -15.40 -1.01 12.60
N MET A 554 -15.43 0.12 11.91
CA MET A 554 -16.63 0.57 11.19
C MET A 554 -17.08 -0.48 10.16
N GLY A 555 -16.15 -1.16 9.49
CA GLY A 555 -16.38 -2.35 8.64
C GLY A 555 -17.21 -3.40 9.33
N GLN A 556 -16.73 -3.82 10.50
CA GLN A 556 -17.40 -4.84 11.30
C GLN A 556 -18.79 -4.40 11.75
N VAL A 557 -18.94 -3.17 12.24
CA VAL A 557 -20.26 -2.63 12.65
C VAL A 557 -21.26 -2.65 11.49
N TYR A 558 -20.83 -2.24 10.30
CA TYR A 558 -21.69 -2.25 9.11
C TYR A 558 -22.00 -3.68 8.62
N LEU A 559 -21.06 -4.62 8.72
CA LEU A 559 -21.33 -6.03 8.41
C LEU A 559 -22.41 -6.61 9.34
N PHE A 560 -22.32 -6.33 10.65
CA PHE A 560 -23.35 -6.74 11.61
C PHE A 560 -24.72 -6.12 11.34
N LEU A 561 -24.79 -4.91 10.77
CA LEU A 561 -26.05 -4.22 10.48
C LEU A 561 -26.57 -4.45 9.06
N GLY A 562 -25.82 -5.14 8.20
CA GLY A 562 -26.13 -5.20 6.77
C GLY A 562 -26.14 -3.81 6.14
N GLY A 563 -25.22 -2.94 6.55
CA GLY A 563 -25.14 -1.55 6.12
C GLY A 563 -24.65 -1.36 4.70
N SER A 564 -25.20 -0.36 4.02
CA SER A 564 -24.71 0.17 2.74
C SER A 564 -24.40 1.66 2.88
N TYR A 565 -23.61 2.22 1.96
CA TYR A 565 -23.37 3.66 1.87
C TYR A 565 -24.19 4.21 0.70
N PHE A 566 -25.51 4.24 0.85
CA PHE A 566 -26.40 4.66 -0.23
C PHE A 566 -26.90 6.10 -0.05
N LYS A 567 -27.09 6.79 -1.18
CA LYS A 567 -27.66 8.14 -1.26
C LYS A 567 -29.11 8.04 -1.75
N GLU A 568 -30.07 7.94 -0.83
CA GLU A 568 -31.47 8.27 -1.17
C GLU A 568 -31.75 9.78 -1.04
N ASP A 569 -30.95 10.51 -0.25
CA ASP A 569 -31.21 11.92 0.08
C ASP A 569 -30.12 12.87 -0.51
N PRO A 570 -30.49 13.77 -1.45
CA PRO A 570 -29.61 14.81 -1.97
C PRO A 570 -29.08 15.79 -0.91
N SER A 571 -29.71 15.86 0.27
CA SER A 571 -29.33 16.76 1.38
C SER A 571 -28.27 16.17 2.32
N CYS A 572 -28.02 14.86 2.28
CA CYS A 572 -26.94 14.23 3.03
C CYS A 572 -25.60 14.60 2.37
N LYS A 573 -24.86 15.53 3.00
CA LYS A 573 -23.52 15.92 2.56
C LYS A 573 -22.58 14.71 2.60
N MET A 574 -21.83 14.55 1.52
CA MET A 574 -21.00 13.41 1.15
C MET A 574 -20.05 12.95 2.28
N VAL A 575 -19.85 11.62 2.37
CA VAL A 575 -18.61 11.05 2.94
C VAL A 575 -17.45 11.72 2.21
N ARG A 576 -16.56 12.39 2.96
CA ARG A 576 -15.42 13.11 2.36
C ARG A 576 -14.60 12.16 1.47
N ASP A 577 -14.05 12.68 0.37
CA ASP A 577 -13.37 11.84 -0.64
C ASP A 577 -12.14 11.11 -0.07
N ASP A 578 -11.50 11.64 0.99
CA ASP A 578 -10.43 10.97 1.75
C ASP A 578 -10.90 9.67 2.46
N ILE A 579 -12.18 9.61 2.86
CA ILE A 579 -12.75 8.47 3.58
C ILE A 579 -13.18 7.35 2.65
N LYS A 580 -13.69 7.68 1.45
CA LYS A 580 -14.09 6.69 0.43
C LYS A 580 -12.96 5.72 0.09
N ARG A 581 -11.70 6.16 0.23
CA ARG A 581 -10.49 5.36 0.04
C ARG A 581 -10.42 4.21 1.04
N HIS A 582 -10.63 4.50 2.32
CA HIS A 582 -10.63 3.51 3.40
C HIS A 582 -11.83 2.56 3.33
N LEU A 583 -12.94 3.00 2.73
CA LEU A 583 -14.12 2.15 2.60
C LEU A 583 -13.89 0.95 1.65
N ILE A 584 -13.14 1.12 0.56
CA ILE A 584 -12.81 -0.02 -0.31
C ILE A 584 -11.57 -0.77 0.19
N THR A 585 -10.57 -0.08 0.75
CA THR A 585 -9.31 -0.71 1.17
C THR A 585 -9.41 -1.49 2.47
N ASP A 586 -10.04 -0.88 3.50
CA ASP A 586 -9.99 -1.33 4.89
C ASP A 586 -11.34 -1.86 5.36
N HIS A 587 -12.44 -1.32 4.83
CA HIS A 587 -13.82 -1.71 5.14
C HIS A 587 -14.37 -2.81 4.20
N PHE A 588 -13.61 -3.21 3.17
CA PHE A 588 -13.95 -4.28 2.20
C PHE A 588 -15.19 -4.03 1.33
N ALA A 589 -15.63 -2.77 1.20
CA ALA A 589 -16.73 -2.40 0.32
C ALA A 589 -16.42 -2.68 -1.17
N HIS A 590 -17.46 -2.77 -1.99
CA HIS A 590 -17.41 -2.84 -3.45
C HIS A 590 -18.35 -1.82 -4.08
N PHE A 591 -18.32 -1.66 -5.40
CA PHE A 591 -19.34 -0.87 -6.10
C PHE A 591 -20.71 -1.51 -5.92
N TYR A 592 -21.72 -0.65 -5.82
CA TYR A 592 -23.11 -1.09 -5.85
C TYR A 592 -23.51 -1.63 -7.22
N GLU A 593 -22.96 -1.06 -8.30
CA GLU A 593 -23.19 -1.53 -9.66
C GLU A 593 -22.53 -2.89 -9.88
N PHE A 594 -23.23 -3.83 -10.52
CA PHE A 594 -22.70 -5.16 -10.86
C PHE A 594 -22.31 -5.31 -12.33
N GLU A 595 -22.92 -4.50 -13.20
CA GLU A 595 -22.67 -4.49 -14.63
C GLU A 595 -21.65 -3.42 -15.01
N LEU A 596 -21.02 -3.60 -16.17
CA LEU A 596 -20.08 -2.60 -16.69
C LEU A 596 -20.81 -1.30 -17.02
N PHE A 597 -20.18 -0.17 -16.74
CA PHE A 597 -20.74 1.15 -17.09
C PHE A 597 -19.64 2.10 -17.54
N GLN A 598 -20.05 3.15 -18.26
CA GLN A 598 -19.13 4.13 -18.82
C GLN A 598 -19.28 5.45 -18.09
N LEU A 599 -18.13 6.06 -17.79
CA LEU A 599 -18.05 7.44 -17.31
C LEU A 599 -17.87 8.36 -18.52
N TRP A 600 -18.87 9.20 -18.73
CA TRP A 600 -18.96 10.15 -19.84
C TRP A 600 -18.57 11.55 -19.39
N PHE A 601 -17.99 12.32 -20.32
CA PHE A 601 -17.83 13.76 -20.15
C PHE A 601 -18.91 14.51 -20.92
N PRO A 602 -19.68 15.41 -20.27
CA PRO A 602 -20.53 16.36 -20.97
C PRO A 602 -19.69 17.49 -21.57
N TRP A 603 -19.77 17.64 -22.88
CA TRP A 603 -19.10 18.62 -23.72
C TRP A 603 -19.58 20.05 -23.47
N HIS A 604 -20.84 20.23 -23.07
CA HIS A 604 -21.51 21.53 -22.97
C HIS A 604 -21.26 22.29 -21.67
N PHE A 605 -20.53 21.71 -20.72
CA PHE A 605 -20.23 22.37 -19.45
C PHE A 605 -18.76 22.79 -19.46
N SER A 606 -18.49 24.07 -19.73
CA SER A 606 -17.26 24.75 -19.31
C SER A 606 -17.61 25.46 -18.00
N PRO A 607 -17.53 24.77 -16.85
CA PRO A 607 -18.06 25.32 -15.63
C PRO A 607 -17.06 26.36 -15.14
N THR A 608 -17.53 27.53 -14.76
CA THR A 608 -16.81 28.38 -13.80
C THR A 608 -16.54 27.57 -12.52
N ASP A 609 -15.54 27.93 -11.70
CA ASP A 609 -15.26 27.22 -10.43
C ASP A 609 -16.52 27.09 -9.54
N GLN A 610 -17.48 28.01 -9.70
CA GLN A 610 -18.80 27.97 -9.07
C GLN A 610 -19.75 26.90 -9.66
N GLU A 611 -19.73 26.68 -10.97
CA GLU A 611 -20.55 25.67 -11.67
C GLU A 611 -19.96 24.24 -11.58
N LEU A 612 -18.64 24.12 -11.39
CA LEU A 612 -17.99 22.85 -11.05
C LEU A 612 -18.49 22.28 -9.72
N SER A 613 -18.94 23.16 -8.81
CA SER A 613 -19.56 22.75 -7.55
C SER A 613 -21.00 22.22 -7.70
N THR A 614 -21.65 22.45 -8.84
CA THR A 614 -23.07 22.11 -9.08
C THR A 614 -23.30 21.11 -10.22
N ALA A 615 -22.29 20.80 -11.03
CA ALA A 615 -22.38 19.75 -12.06
C ALA A 615 -22.58 18.36 -11.41
N PRO A 616 -23.35 17.44 -12.03
CA PRO A 616 -23.51 16.09 -11.53
C PRO A 616 -22.18 15.33 -11.70
N VAL A 617 -21.34 15.42 -10.67
CA VAL A 617 -20.12 14.63 -10.56
C VAL A 617 -20.53 13.17 -10.36
N TRP A 618 -19.94 12.25 -11.10
CA TRP A 618 -20.11 10.82 -10.81
C TRP A 618 -19.74 10.56 -9.33
N GLU A 619 -20.71 10.06 -8.58
CA GLU A 619 -20.55 9.67 -7.18
C GLU A 619 -20.31 8.17 -7.11
N CYS A 620 -19.17 7.79 -6.54
CA CYS A 620 -18.80 6.39 -6.30
C CYS A 620 -19.75 5.79 -5.24
N ASN A 621 -20.79 5.09 -5.68
CA ASN A 621 -21.71 4.37 -4.80
C ASN A 621 -21.09 3.04 -4.38
N ILE A 622 -20.94 2.86 -3.07
CA ILE A 622 -20.27 1.68 -2.51
C ILE A 622 -21.16 0.99 -1.50
N ALA A 623 -21.09 -0.33 -1.47
CA ALA A 623 -21.85 -1.17 -0.55
C ALA A 623 -20.93 -2.25 0.04
N LEU A 624 -21.34 -2.83 1.16
CA LEU A 624 -20.76 -4.10 1.59
C LEU A 624 -21.42 -5.25 0.82
N PRO A 625 -20.65 -6.27 0.42
CA PRO A 625 -21.25 -7.45 -0.20
C PRO A 625 -22.16 -8.16 0.80
N LYS A 626 -23.28 -8.68 0.31
CA LYS A 626 -24.21 -9.48 1.09
C LYS A 626 -23.61 -10.86 1.42
N PRO A 627 -24.09 -11.58 2.46
CA PRO A 627 -23.59 -12.91 2.80
C PRO A 627 -23.68 -13.94 1.66
N ASP A 628 -24.69 -13.82 0.79
CA ASP A 628 -24.84 -14.68 -0.40
C ASP A 628 -23.82 -14.39 -1.51
N GLN A 629 -23.21 -13.19 -1.49
CA GLN A 629 -22.17 -12.75 -2.42
C GLN A 629 -20.76 -13.01 -1.87
N ASP A 630 -20.58 -12.92 -0.54
CA ASP A 630 -19.27 -13.05 0.10
C ASP A 630 -19.33 -13.63 1.52
N ALA A 631 -19.72 -14.89 1.62
CA ALA A 631 -19.95 -15.60 2.88
C ALA A 631 -18.71 -15.61 3.78
N LEU A 632 -17.51 -15.84 3.23
CA LEU A 632 -16.28 -15.88 4.04
C LEU A 632 -15.88 -14.50 4.56
N LEU A 633 -16.19 -13.40 3.88
CA LEU A 633 -15.97 -12.07 4.45
C LEU A 633 -16.77 -11.92 5.75
N HIS A 634 -18.06 -12.23 5.69
CA HIS A 634 -18.95 -12.18 6.86
C HIS A 634 -18.44 -13.11 7.96
N LEU A 635 -18.17 -14.37 7.65
CA LEU A 635 -17.66 -15.33 8.62
C LEU A 635 -16.33 -14.88 9.24
N CYS A 636 -15.35 -14.46 8.44
CA CYS A 636 -14.02 -14.10 8.96
C CYS A 636 -14.03 -12.78 9.76
N LEU A 637 -14.94 -11.84 9.46
CA LEU A 637 -14.92 -10.51 10.10
C LEU A 637 -15.98 -10.34 11.20
N THR A 638 -16.95 -11.25 11.31
CA THR A 638 -18.03 -11.19 12.31
C THR A 638 -18.14 -12.42 13.23
N SER A 639 -17.42 -13.51 12.95
CA SER A 639 -17.49 -14.77 13.74
C SER A 639 -17.14 -14.57 15.20
N SER A 640 -17.71 -15.40 16.10
CA SER A 640 -17.17 -15.54 17.45
C SER A 640 -17.36 -16.94 18.04
N LYS A 641 -16.37 -17.80 17.83
CA LYS A 641 -15.97 -18.84 18.78
C LYS A 641 -14.45 -18.84 18.76
N ASP A 642 -13.84 -18.51 19.89
CA ASP A 642 -12.39 -18.24 20.02
C ASP A 642 -11.82 -17.14 19.10
N PHE A 643 -12.67 -16.31 18.50
CA PHE A 643 -12.30 -15.08 17.80
C PHE A 643 -13.03 -13.90 18.43
N ILE A 644 -12.32 -12.79 18.59
CA ILE A 644 -12.81 -11.59 19.26
C ILE A 644 -13.00 -10.48 18.22
N PRO A 645 -14.23 -10.22 17.74
CA PRO A 645 -14.55 -9.08 16.90
C PRO A 645 -14.66 -7.79 17.73
N LEU A 646 -14.72 -6.62 17.07
CA LEU A 646 -14.90 -5.30 17.69
C LEU A 646 -13.90 -5.03 18.81
N ARG A 647 -12.65 -4.76 18.43
CA ARG A 647 -11.56 -4.47 19.39
C ARG A 647 -11.31 -2.99 19.53
N ASP A 648 -10.99 -2.54 20.73
CA ASP A 648 -10.46 -1.20 20.99
C ASP A 648 -8.99 -1.07 20.56
N VAL A 649 -8.38 0.10 20.81
CA VAL A 649 -6.96 0.37 20.52
C VAL A 649 -5.99 -0.51 21.31
N ASN A 650 -6.45 -1.09 22.43
CA ASN A 650 -5.69 -2.00 23.28
C ASN A 650 -5.93 -3.48 22.91
N MET A 651 -6.60 -3.74 21.78
CA MET A 651 -6.98 -5.08 21.31
C MET A 651 -7.98 -5.80 22.22
N ALA A 652 -8.62 -5.10 23.17
CA ALA A 652 -9.65 -5.66 24.05
C ALA A 652 -11.02 -5.65 23.36
N GLN A 653 -11.84 -6.67 23.63
CA GLN A 653 -13.21 -6.69 23.12
C GLN A 653 -14.02 -5.54 23.72
N ILE A 654 -14.77 -4.85 22.87
CA ILE A 654 -15.79 -3.90 23.32
C ILE A 654 -17.18 -4.37 22.88
N PRO A 655 -18.22 -4.10 23.69
CA PRO A 655 -19.59 -4.46 23.33
C PRO A 655 -20.07 -3.67 22.11
N PHE A 656 -21.01 -4.26 21.36
CA PHE A 656 -21.57 -3.66 20.15
C PHE A 656 -22.04 -2.22 20.36
N CYS A 657 -22.75 -1.92 21.46
CA CYS A 657 -23.24 -0.57 21.73
C CYS A 657 -22.13 0.49 21.79
N LYS A 658 -20.95 0.14 22.35
CA LYS A 658 -19.77 1.03 22.40
C LYS A 658 -19.12 1.17 21.02
N ALA A 659 -19.00 0.08 20.28
CA ALA A 659 -18.46 0.11 18.92
C ALA A 659 -19.33 0.97 17.99
N PHE A 660 -20.66 0.81 18.08
CA PHE A 660 -21.63 1.59 17.33
C PHE A 660 -21.55 3.09 17.70
N ALA A 661 -21.52 3.42 19.00
CA ALA A 661 -21.38 4.79 19.45
C ALA A 661 -20.08 5.46 18.98
N SER A 662 -18.97 4.70 18.94
CA SER A 662 -17.69 5.18 18.38
C SER A 662 -17.85 5.58 16.92
N VAL A 663 -18.51 4.75 16.11
CA VAL A 663 -18.74 5.03 14.68
C VAL A 663 -19.64 6.26 14.48
N GLU A 664 -20.70 6.40 15.28
CA GLU A 664 -21.59 7.57 15.22
C GLU A 664 -20.91 8.88 15.68
N SER A 665 -19.99 8.79 16.65
CA SER A 665 -19.27 9.97 17.15
C SER A 665 -18.26 10.53 16.14
N ASN A 666 -17.91 9.75 15.11
CA ASN A 666 -17.00 10.16 14.07
C ASN A 666 -17.72 11.14 13.12
N THR A 667 -17.44 12.43 13.30
CA THR A 667 -18.05 13.58 12.60
C THR A 667 -17.90 13.57 11.08
N TYR A 668 -17.14 12.63 10.53
CA TYR A 668 -16.86 12.54 9.10
C TYR A 668 -17.69 11.49 8.35
N VAL A 669 -18.50 10.69 9.06
CA VAL A 669 -19.36 9.63 8.50
C VAL A 669 -20.82 10.07 8.63
N TYR A 670 -21.34 10.77 7.62
CA TYR A 670 -22.77 11.08 7.54
C TYR A 670 -23.55 9.81 7.11
N SER A 671 -24.58 9.47 7.91
CA SER A 671 -25.62 8.44 7.77
C SER A 671 -25.18 6.96 7.61
N ILE A 672 -25.23 6.20 8.72
CA ILE A 672 -25.35 4.74 8.66
C ILE A 672 -26.68 4.42 7.96
N THR A 673 -26.63 3.94 6.71
CA THR A 673 -27.79 3.40 5.99
C THR A 673 -27.80 1.89 6.14
N ALA A 674 -28.48 1.39 7.18
CA ALA A 674 -28.63 -0.04 7.42
C ALA A 674 -29.86 -0.61 6.69
N ASN A 675 -29.86 -1.90 6.33
CA ASN A 675 -31.01 -2.54 5.66
C ASN A 675 -32.29 -2.56 6.52
N ASN A 676 -32.20 -2.27 7.82
CA ASN A 676 -33.32 -2.06 8.72
C ASN A 676 -33.69 -0.57 8.91
N ALA A 677 -33.06 0.35 8.17
CA ALA A 677 -33.31 1.80 8.21
C ALA A 677 -34.02 2.27 6.94
N PHE A 678 -35.34 2.09 6.85
CA PHE A 678 -36.12 2.74 5.78
C PHE A 678 -36.52 4.19 6.15
N TYR A 679 -36.26 5.07 5.20
CA TYR A 679 -36.86 6.39 4.93
C TYR A 679 -36.57 7.65 5.76
N TYR A 680 -36.13 7.64 7.01
CA TYR A 680 -35.74 8.91 7.70
C TYR A 680 -34.90 8.64 8.95
N PRO A 681 -33.72 9.28 9.15
CA PRO A 681 -32.97 9.19 10.40
C PRO A 681 -33.71 9.94 11.51
N SER A 682 -34.77 9.35 12.04
CA SER A 682 -35.31 9.74 13.33
C SER A 682 -34.41 9.17 14.42
N LYS A 683 -34.30 9.87 15.56
CA LYS A 683 -33.56 9.42 16.75
C LYS A 683 -33.98 8.01 17.24
N ASN A 684 -35.12 7.52 16.76
CA ASN A 684 -35.71 6.22 17.07
C ASN A 684 -34.99 5.05 16.36
N MET A 685 -34.31 5.28 15.22
CA MET A 685 -33.59 4.22 14.49
C MET A 685 -32.37 3.67 15.25
N ARG A 686 -31.80 4.47 16.17
CA ARG A 686 -30.57 4.14 16.90
C ARG A 686 -30.74 2.91 17.81
N LEU A 687 -31.81 2.87 18.59
CA LEU A 687 -32.07 1.75 19.50
C LEU A 687 -32.20 0.43 18.72
N GLU A 688 -32.93 0.45 17.62
CA GLU A 688 -33.14 -0.71 16.76
C GLU A 688 -31.85 -1.23 16.14
N MET A 689 -30.98 -0.33 15.67
CA MET A 689 -29.67 -0.71 15.15
C MET A 689 -28.79 -1.33 16.23
N VAL A 690 -28.74 -0.71 17.41
CA VAL A 690 -27.97 -1.24 18.56
C VAL A 690 -28.48 -2.62 18.95
N VAL A 691 -29.79 -2.79 19.08
CA VAL A 691 -30.41 -4.08 19.44
C VAL A 691 -30.16 -5.13 18.36
N ALA A 692 -30.41 -4.82 17.08
CA ALA A 692 -30.22 -5.77 16.00
C ALA A 692 -28.75 -6.23 15.90
N GLY A 693 -27.80 -5.30 15.96
CA GLY A 693 -26.38 -5.62 15.95
C GLY A 693 -25.94 -6.42 17.18
N ALA A 694 -26.40 -6.04 18.38
CA ALA A 694 -26.12 -6.76 19.63
C ALA A 694 -26.68 -8.19 19.62
N VAL A 695 -27.87 -8.39 19.08
CA VAL A 695 -28.50 -9.70 18.88
C VAL A 695 -27.64 -10.58 17.97
N ILE A 696 -27.16 -10.05 16.85
CA ILE A 696 -26.38 -10.83 15.88
C ILE A 696 -25.04 -11.25 16.48
N ILE A 697 -24.27 -10.30 17.03
CA ILE A 697 -22.97 -10.63 17.65
C ILE A 697 -23.13 -11.58 18.85
N ALA A 698 -24.20 -11.47 19.64
CA ALA A 698 -24.50 -12.40 20.72
C ALA A 698 -24.83 -13.80 20.19
N SER A 699 -25.55 -13.90 19.06
CA SER A 699 -25.85 -15.19 18.41
C SER A 699 -24.61 -15.92 17.90
N HIS A 700 -23.53 -15.18 17.59
CA HIS A 700 -22.32 -15.75 17.04
C HIS A 700 -21.46 -16.48 18.07
N ARG A 701 -21.65 -16.24 19.39
CA ARG A 701 -20.74 -16.54 20.51
C ARG A 701 -20.30 -17.99 20.70
N ASN A 702 -21.10 -18.94 20.24
CA ASN A 702 -20.78 -20.37 20.31
C ASN A 702 -20.43 -20.95 18.92
N GLY A 703 -20.17 -20.08 17.95
CA GLY A 703 -19.83 -20.42 16.58
C GLY A 703 -21.00 -20.97 15.79
N LEU A 704 -20.69 -21.75 14.75
CA LEU A 704 -21.65 -22.23 13.76
C LEU A 704 -22.61 -23.32 14.28
N ALA A 705 -22.48 -23.72 15.55
CA ALA A 705 -23.40 -24.61 16.24
C ALA A 705 -24.69 -23.89 16.71
N GLY A 706 -24.68 -22.55 16.74
CA GLY A 706 -25.68 -21.77 17.46
C GLY A 706 -25.45 -21.81 18.97
N ILE A 707 -26.21 -21.02 19.71
CA ILE A 707 -26.02 -20.76 21.14
C ILE A 707 -27.32 -21.01 21.90
N VAL A 708 -27.24 -21.67 23.05
CA VAL A 708 -28.42 -21.90 23.91
C VAL A 708 -28.93 -20.56 24.46
N PHE A 709 -30.24 -20.44 24.67
CA PHE A 709 -30.84 -19.15 25.03
C PHE A 709 -30.22 -18.48 26.26
N ALA A 710 -29.87 -19.25 27.31
CA ALA A 710 -29.29 -18.68 28.52
C ALA A 710 -27.94 -17.98 28.27
N ASP A 711 -27.03 -18.64 27.57
CA ASP A 711 -25.72 -18.08 27.21
C ASP A 711 -25.86 -16.95 26.17
N PHE A 712 -26.82 -17.06 25.26
CA PHE A 712 -27.19 -16.00 24.32
C PHE A 712 -27.65 -14.74 25.06
N PHE A 713 -28.53 -14.90 26.05
CA PHE A 713 -29.10 -13.79 26.81
C PHE A 713 -28.04 -13.06 27.64
N SER A 714 -27.15 -13.81 28.30
CA SER A 714 -25.94 -13.24 28.94
C SER A 714 -25.10 -12.43 27.95
N SER A 715 -24.81 -13.03 26.79
CA SER A 715 -24.03 -12.35 25.74
C SER A 715 -24.73 -11.09 25.25
N LEU A 716 -26.04 -11.13 25.04
CA LEU A 716 -26.84 -9.97 24.62
C LEU A 716 -26.76 -8.83 25.64
N LEU A 717 -26.82 -9.12 26.94
CA LEU A 717 -26.68 -8.09 27.98
C LEU A 717 -25.31 -7.41 27.93
N TYR A 718 -24.23 -8.16 27.75
CA TYR A 718 -22.90 -7.57 27.56
C TYR A 718 -22.88 -6.66 26.32
N GLU A 719 -23.39 -7.12 25.18
CA GLU A 719 -23.33 -6.40 23.90
C GLU A 719 -24.21 -5.13 23.89
N LEU A 720 -25.28 -5.11 24.69
CA LEU A 720 -26.09 -3.92 25.00
C LEU A 720 -25.43 -2.98 26.02
N GLY A 721 -24.30 -3.35 26.62
CA GLY A 721 -23.61 -2.59 27.65
C GLY A 721 -24.25 -2.67 29.04
N MET A 722 -25.10 -3.67 29.26
CA MET A 722 -25.74 -3.95 30.56
C MET A 722 -24.85 -4.81 31.47
N GLN A 723 -23.86 -5.50 30.92
CA GLN A 723 -22.83 -6.19 31.70
C GLN A 723 -21.45 -5.66 31.35
N SER A 724 -20.57 -5.59 32.35
CA SER A 724 -19.18 -5.17 32.15
C SER A 724 -18.29 -6.31 31.63
N THR A 725 -18.67 -7.56 31.88
CA THR A 725 -17.90 -8.76 31.55
C THR A 725 -18.79 -9.84 30.94
N LEU A 726 -18.19 -10.67 30.10
CA LEU A 726 -18.85 -11.82 29.45
C LEU A 726 -18.93 -13.05 30.35
N ASP A 727 -18.11 -13.10 31.40
CA ASP A 727 -18.05 -14.22 32.34
C ASP A 727 -19.31 -14.27 33.24
N GLN A 728 -20.11 -13.21 33.23
CA GLN A 728 -21.32 -13.12 34.03
C GLN A 728 -22.48 -13.90 33.38
N ARG A 729 -22.69 -15.13 33.86
CA ARG A 729 -23.84 -15.96 33.49
C ARG A 729 -25.11 -15.56 34.23
N ILE A 730 -26.23 -15.63 33.52
CA ILE A 730 -27.57 -15.42 34.09
C ILE A 730 -28.17 -16.78 34.37
N GLU A 731 -28.58 -16.99 35.62
CA GLU A 731 -29.32 -18.17 36.03
C GLU A 731 -30.82 -17.89 35.95
N PHE A 732 -31.58 -18.82 35.38
CA PHE A 732 -33.04 -18.74 35.35
C PHE A 732 -33.62 -19.61 36.48
N PRO A 733 -34.76 -19.23 37.07
CA PRO A 733 -35.46 -20.06 38.04
C PRO A 733 -35.76 -21.46 37.49
N GLU A 734 -35.70 -22.49 38.35
CA GLU A 734 -35.98 -23.89 37.97
C GLU A 734 -37.32 -24.06 37.24
N SER A 735 -38.33 -23.25 37.60
CA SER A 735 -39.67 -23.28 37.01
C SER A 735 -39.73 -22.95 35.51
N ILE A 736 -38.74 -22.22 34.98
CA ILE A 736 -38.67 -21.84 33.57
C ILE A 736 -37.40 -22.37 32.88
N GLN A 737 -36.56 -23.12 33.61
CA GLN A 737 -35.32 -23.66 33.09
C GLN A 737 -35.54 -24.64 31.92
N GLU A 738 -36.60 -25.47 31.99
CA GLU A 738 -36.97 -26.38 30.89
C GLU A 738 -37.35 -25.59 29.62
N LEU A 739 -38.14 -24.52 29.78
CA LEU A 739 -38.55 -23.65 28.68
C LEU A 739 -37.32 -23.01 28.04
N VAL A 740 -36.48 -22.34 28.82
CA VAL A 740 -35.28 -21.65 28.35
C VAL A 740 -34.28 -22.61 27.69
N SER A 741 -34.07 -23.80 28.26
CA SER A 741 -33.10 -24.78 27.73
C SER A 741 -33.57 -25.43 26.43
N SER A 742 -34.85 -25.31 26.08
CA SER A 742 -35.40 -25.85 24.83
C SER A 742 -35.05 -25.01 23.59
N PHE A 743 -34.58 -23.77 23.78
CA PHE A 743 -34.28 -22.86 22.68
C PHE A 743 -32.78 -22.75 22.41
N THR A 744 -32.43 -22.89 21.13
CA THR A 744 -31.10 -22.59 20.60
C THR A 744 -31.24 -21.50 19.54
N VAL A 745 -30.57 -20.38 19.74
CA VAL A 745 -30.48 -19.30 18.77
C VAL A 745 -29.45 -19.69 17.70
N PRO A 746 -29.81 -19.70 16.41
CA PRO A 746 -28.87 -20.00 15.34
C PRO A 746 -27.82 -18.88 15.19
N TYR A 747 -26.73 -19.15 14.46
CA TYR A 747 -25.80 -18.13 14.00
C TYR A 747 -26.48 -17.24 12.95
N LEU A 748 -26.83 -16.00 13.32
CA LEU A 748 -27.72 -15.15 12.53
C LEU A 748 -26.99 -14.43 11.39
N ALA A 749 -27.65 -14.35 10.22
CA ALA A 749 -27.26 -13.39 9.19
C ALA A 749 -27.55 -11.95 9.66
N PRO A 750 -26.93 -10.93 9.01
CA PRO A 750 -27.30 -9.55 9.23
C PRO A 750 -28.79 -9.27 8.98
N PRO A 751 -29.36 -8.15 9.50
CA PRO A 751 -30.79 -7.89 9.47
C PRO A 751 -31.35 -7.93 8.05
N ASN A 752 -32.46 -8.66 7.87
CA ASN A 752 -33.16 -8.81 6.59
C ASN A 752 -32.29 -9.36 5.44
N LEU A 753 -31.20 -10.07 5.76
CA LEU A 753 -30.33 -10.76 4.80
C LEU A 753 -30.30 -12.27 5.07
N GLU A 754 -29.90 -13.03 4.05
CA GLU A 754 -29.83 -14.49 4.08
C GLU A 754 -28.41 -14.99 3.83
N TRP A 755 -28.03 -16.09 4.48
CA TRP A 755 -26.88 -16.88 4.07
C TRP A 755 -27.15 -17.58 2.73
N PRO A 756 -26.11 -17.96 1.97
CA PRO A 756 -26.30 -18.78 0.77
C PRO A 756 -27.22 -19.98 1.03
N GLY A 757 -28.25 -20.16 0.21
CA GLY A 757 -29.27 -21.19 0.44
C GLY A 757 -28.73 -22.64 0.51
N SER A 758 -27.55 -22.90 -0.07
CA SER A 758 -26.82 -24.16 0.12
C SER A 758 -26.35 -24.37 1.56
N LEU A 759 -25.87 -23.31 2.22
CA LEU A 759 -25.42 -23.36 3.62
C LEU A 759 -26.60 -23.43 4.59
N MET A 760 -27.72 -22.77 4.27
CA MET A 760 -28.96 -22.88 5.06
C MET A 760 -29.53 -24.33 5.09
N ARG A 761 -29.16 -25.18 4.13
CA ARG A 761 -29.54 -26.60 4.08
C ARG A 761 -28.45 -27.55 4.61
N SER A 762 -27.37 -27.00 5.16
CA SER A 762 -26.25 -27.78 5.68
C SER A 762 -26.51 -28.25 7.12
N LYS A 763 -25.52 -28.92 7.73
CA LYS A 763 -25.55 -29.27 9.16
C LYS A 763 -25.27 -28.06 10.09
N LEU A 764 -24.99 -26.88 9.54
CA LEU A 764 -24.73 -25.67 10.30
C LEU A 764 -26.03 -25.08 10.82
N ASN A 765 -26.00 -24.53 12.04
CA ASN A 765 -27.16 -23.89 12.64
C ASN A 765 -27.19 -22.41 12.24
N LEU A 766 -27.44 -22.14 10.96
CA LEU A 766 -27.53 -20.79 10.41
C LEU A 766 -28.96 -20.27 10.42
N GLY A 767 -29.16 -18.99 10.70
CA GLY A 767 -30.49 -18.38 10.80
C GLY A 767 -30.55 -16.98 10.20
N MET A 768 -31.76 -16.42 10.22
CA MET A 768 -32.06 -15.08 9.74
C MET A 768 -32.63 -14.22 10.88
N LEU A 769 -32.28 -12.93 10.86
CA LEU A 769 -32.91 -11.93 11.71
C LEU A 769 -33.88 -11.09 10.87
N GLY A 770 -35.18 -11.28 11.10
CA GLY A 770 -36.20 -10.43 10.50
C GLY A 770 -36.40 -9.17 11.34
N VAL A 771 -36.38 -7.99 10.71
CA VAL A 771 -36.66 -6.71 11.37
C VAL A 771 -37.76 -6.00 10.60
N GLU A 772 -38.92 -5.83 11.25
CA GLU A 772 -40.12 -5.21 10.70
C GLU A 772 -40.57 -4.04 11.59
N ARG A 773 -40.83 -2.88 10.99
CA ARG A 773 -41.32 -1.72 11.75
C ARG A 773 -42.85 -1.70 11.78
N ALA A 774 -43.41 -1.65 12.98
CA ALA A 774 -44.83 -1.45 13.22
C ALA A 774 -45.11 0.02 13.63
N LYS A 775 -46.40 0.39 13.73
CA LYS A 775 -46.82 1.75 14.14
C LYS A 775 -46.46 2.12 15.57
N ASP A 776 -46.30 1.11 16.45
CA ASP A 776 -46.14 1.29 17.90
C ASP A 776 -44.79 0.76 18.43
N GLY A 777 -43.91 0.24 17.55
CA GLY A 777 -42.73 -0.54 17.92
C GLY A 777 -41.96 -1.04 16.71
N THR A 778 -40.76 -1.59 16.94
CA THR A 778 -40.03 -2.37 15.94
C THR A 778 -39.94 -3.81 16.39
N ASP A 779 -40.47 -4.71 15.57
CA ASP A 779 -40.54 -6.13 15.83
C ASP A 779 -39.34 -6.82 15.17
N ILE A 780 -38.55 -7.49 15.99
CA ILE A 780 -37.40 -8.28 15.58
C ILE A 780 -37.73 -9.74 15.85
N LYS A 781 -37.66 -10.57 14.81
CA LYS A 781 -37.97 -12.00 14.88
C LYS A 781 -36.71 -12.81 14.64
N LEU A 782 -36.41 -13.70 15.58
CA LEU A 782 -35.36 -14.70 15.43
C LEU A 782 -36.07 -16.05 15.41
N GLY A 783 -35.81 -16.86 14.37
CA GLY A 783 -36.52 -18.13 14.18
C GLY A 783 -36.51 -19.03 15.43
N GLY A 784 -37.53 -19.88 15.56
CA GLY A 784 -37.60 -20.84 16.66
C GLY A 784 -38.34 -20.35 17.91
N GLY A 785 -39.29 -19.41 17.80
CA GLY A 785 -40.19 -19.05 18.91
C GLY A 785 -39.67 -17.95 19.83
N ILE A 786 -38.73 -17.13 19.37
CA ILE A 786 -38.24 -15.95 20.10
C ILE A 786 -38.61 -14.69 19.31
N SER A 787 -39.14 -13.67 19.98
CA SER A 787 -39.35 -12.35 19.39
C SER A 787 -38.85 -11.24 20.29
N ILE A 788 -38.56 -10.10 19.71
CA ILE A 788 -38.04 -8.92 20.40
C ILE A 788 -38.85 -7.72 19.92
N GLU A 789 -39.32 -6.90 20.85
CA GLU A 789 -39.94 -5.62 20.57
C GLU A 789 -39.04 -4.50 21.09
N CYS A 790 -38.67 -3.58 20.21
CA CYS A 790 -38.05 -2.31 20.58
C CYS A 790 -39.15 -1.27 20.79
N ASN A 791 -39.42 -0.94 22.05
CA ASN A 791 -40.44 0.05 22.41
C ASN A 791 -39.80 1.42 22.65
N TRP A 792 -40.25 2.40 21.88
CA TRP A 792 -39.76 3.77 21.87
C TRP A 792 -40.68 4.65 22.69
N GLN A 793 -40.15 5.29 23.74
CA GLN A 793 -40.87 6.35 24.43
C GLN A 793 -40.93 7.58 23.52
N VAL A 794 -42.04 7.77 22.82
CA VAL A 794 -42.26 8.95 21.97
C VAL A 794 -42.32 10.20 22.84
N PRO A 795 -41.58 11.26 22.52
CA PRO A 795 -41.88 12.57 23.06
C PRO A 795 -43.19 13.06 22.44
N THR A 796 -44.28 13.10 23.20
CA THR A 796 -45.54 13.71 22.73
C THR A 796 -45.39 15.22 22.63
N PHE A 797 -45.60 15.77 21.42
CA PHE A 797 -45.73 17.21 21.19
C PHE A 797 -47.15 17.66 21.59
N THR A 798 -47.28 18.48 22.63
CA THR A 798 -48.49 19.27 22.86
C THR A 798 -48.26 20.71 22.41
N TYR A 799 -49.23 21.25 21.66
CA TYR A 799 -49.13 22.47 20.83
C TYR A 799 -48.82 23.77 21.61
N TYR A 800 -48.70 23.76 22.94
CA TYR A 800 -48.65 24.97 23.75
C TYR A 800 -47.52 25.09 24.78
N TYR A 801 -46.69 24.07 25.00
CA TYR A 801 -45.50 24.21 25.84
C TYR A 801 -44.37 23.33 25.28
N PHE A 802 -43.21 23.94 25.04
CA PHE A 802 -41.95 23.25 24.71
C PHE A 802 -41.49 22.38 25.90
N ARG A 803 -42.17 21.26 26.13
CA ARG A 803 -41.83 20.27 27.16
C ARG A 803 -41.89 18.89 26.52
N TRP A 804 -40.74 18.24 26.39
CA TRP A 804 -40.67 16.87 25.90
C TRP A 804 -41.27 15.98 26.99
N PHE A 805 -42.49 15.47 26.78
CA PHE A 805 -43.09 14.48 27.67
C PHE A 805 -42.70 13.09 27.19
N VAL A 806 -41.87 12.42 27.98
CA VAL A 806 -41.61 11.00 27.86
C VAL A 806 -42.82 10.30 28.45
N LYS A 807 -43.54 9.49 27.67
CA LYS A 807 -44.62 8.69 28.24
C LYS A 807 -43.97 7.59 29.10
N GLU A 808 -44.08 7.70 30.42
CA GLU A 808 -43.64 6.66 31.35
C GLU A 808 -44.33 5.34 31.00
N LEU A 809 -43.66 4.20 31.23
CA LEU A 809 -44.28 2.88 31.11
C LEU A 809 -45.43 2.79 32.11
N ASP A 810 -46.65 3.03 31.63
CA ASP A 810 -47.88 2.94 32.40
C ASP A 810 -48.56 1.57 32.20
N PHE A 811 -49.59 1.30 33.00
CA PHE A 811 -50.37 0.07 32.92
C PHE A 811 -50.92 -0.21 31.52
N SER A 812 -51.37 0.82 30.80
CA SER A 812 -51.95 0.69 29.46
C SER A 812 -50.90 0.22 28.44
N ILE A 813 -49.67 0.73 28.55
CA ILE A 813 -48.56 0.34 27.68
C ILE A 813 -48.11 -1.10 27.98
N VAL A 814 -47.87 -1.44 29.25
CA VAL A 814 -47.45 -2.80 29.63
C VAL A 814 -48.50 -3.83 29.24
N TRP A 815 -49.78 -3.52 29.47
CA TRP A 815 -50.90 -4.37 29.03
C TRP A 815 -50.93 -4.55 27.52
N SER A 816 -50.80 -3.46 26.76
CA SER A 816 -50.79 -3.50 25.30
C SER A 816 -49.62 -4.33 24.74
N ILE A 817 -48.45 -4.32 25.41
CA ILE A 817 -47.31 -5.17 25.06
C ILE A 817 -47.66 -6.65 25.29
N LEU A 818 -48.26 -6.99 26.43
CA LEU A 818 -48.65 -8.37 26.73
C LEU A 818 -49.73 -8.90 25.78
N GLU A 819 -50.70 -8.08 25.39
CA GLU A 819 -51.75 -8.44 24.42
C GLU A 819 -51.22 -8.71 23.01
N ARG A 820 -50.12 -8.03 22.61
CA ARG A 820 -49.55 -8.14 21.27
C ARG A 820 -48.37 -9.12 21.14
N VAL A 821 -48.01 -9.82 22.22
CA VAL A 821 -46.98 -10.88 22.14
C VAL A 821 -47.37 -11.88 21.05
N PRO A 822 -46.51 -12.13 20.05
CA PRO A 822 -46.86 -13.04 18.96
C PRO A 822 -47.24 -14.43 19.46
N SER A 823 -48.28 -15.01 18.87
CA SER A 823 -48.82 -16.32 19.26
C SER A 823 -47.78 -17.44 19.19
N GLU A 824 -46.86 -17.33 18.23
CA GLU A 824 -45.75 -18.23 17.96
C GLU A 824 -44.52 -17.99 18.84
N SER A 825 -44.47 -16.89 19.61
CA SER A 825 -43.32 -16.52 20.43
C SER A 825 -43.42 -17.08 21.84
N SER A 826 -42.58 -18.05 22.19
CA SER A 826 -42.45 -18.56 23.56
C SER A 826 -41.58 -17.67 24.45
N ILE A 827 -40.63 -16.94 23.86
CA ILE A 827 -39.80 -15.98 24.58
C ILE A 827 -39.87 -14.61 23.90
N HIS A 828 -40.32 -13.60 24.62
CA HIS A 828 -40.46 -12.24 24.13
C HIS A 828 -39.56 -11.27 24.90
N LEU A 829 -38.65 -10.57 24.22
CA LEU A 829 -37.81 -9.53 24.82
C LEU A 829 -38.40 -8.14 24.53
N VAL A 830 -38.64 -7.36 25.57
CA VAL A 830 -39.14 -5.98 25.46
C VAL A 830 -37.99 -5.05 25.82
N ILE A 831 -37.42 -4.38 24.83
CA ILE A 831 -36.26 -3.50 25.01
C ILE A 831 -36.69 -2.05 24.94
N THR A 832 -36.38 -1.30 26.00
CA THR A 832 -36.77 0.10 26.17
C THR A 832 -35.56 1.00 26.40
N GLN A 833 -35.69 2.27 26.04
CA GLN A 833 -34.63 3.28 26.20
C GLN A 833 -34.62 3.91 27.61
N ARG A 834 -33.44 3.98 28.25
CA ARG A 834 -33.19 4.84 29.42
C ARG A 834 -32.69 6.21 28.96
N LEU A 835 -33.29 7.30 29.47
CA LEU A 835 -32.87 8.67 29.16
C LEU A 835 -31.73 9.14 30.10
N PRO A 836 -30.79 9.99 29.63
CA PRO A 836 -29.68 10.47 30.45
C PRO A 836 -30.15 11.39 31.59
N LYS A 837 -29.52 11.24 32.78
CA LYS A 837 -29.71 12.12 33.95
C LYS A 837 -29.14 13.53 33.66
N THR A 838 -29.86 14.39 32.92
CA THR A 838 -29.51 15.82 32.84
C THR A 838 -30.36 16.61 33.85
N GLY A 839 -29.83 17.69 34.44
CA GLY A 839 -30.39 18.36 35.63
C GLY A 839 -31.85 18.88 35.57
N LYS A 840 -32.52 18.78 34.41
CA LYS A 840 -33.97 19.03 34.24
C LYS A 840 -34.84 17.77 34.26
N TRP A 841 -34.23 16.59 34.19
CA TRP A 841 -34.85 15.27 34.10
C TRP A 841 -34.49 14.49 35.37
N LYS A 842 -35.22 14.79 36.44
CA LYS A 842 -35.23 13.92 37.61
C LYS A 842 -36.30 12.86 37.37
N GLN A 843 -35.90 11.68 36.90
CA GLN A 843 -36.61 10.39 36.95
C GLN A 843 -35.60 9.38 36.39
N ASP A 844 -35.37 8.19 36.93
CA ASP A 844 -36.18 7.30 37.73
C ASP A 844 -35.25 6.37 38.50
N SER A 845 -35.27 6.41 39.82
CA SER A 845 -34.51 5.45 40.64
C SER A 845 -35.18 4.07 40.71
N ASP A 846 -36.41 3.92 40.18
CA ASP A 846 -37.23 2.72 40.39
C ASP A 846 -38.08 2.32 39.17
N TRP A 847 -37.47 2.22 37.98
CA TRP A 847 -38.19 1.70 36.81
C TRP A 847 -38.64 0.24 37.03
N LYS A 848 -37.80 -0.53 37.74
CA LYS A 848 -37.98 -1.94 38.07
C LYS A 848 -39.23 -2.15 38.90
N ASP A 849 -39.28 -1.45 40.03
CA ASP A 849 -40.35 -1.57 41.02
C ASP A 849 -41.67 -1.11 40.42
N ARG A 850 -41.67 -0.14 39.51
CA ARG A 850 -42.86 0.24 38.75
C ARG A 850 -43.35 -0.82 37.79
N VAL A 851 -42.47 -1.35 36.94
CA VAL A 851 -42.87 -2.40 36.00
C VAL A 851 -43.34 -3.63 36.78
N PHE A 852 -42.64 -4.00 37.85
CA PHE A 852 -43.04 -5.07 38.76
C PHE A 852 -44.41 -4.81 39.40
N THR A 853 -44.63 -3.61 39.95
CA THR A 853 -45.92 -3.21 40.56
C THR A 853 -47.06 -3.25 39.53
N ILE A 854 -46.83 -2.79 38.30
CA ILE A 854 -47.82 -2.84 37.22
C ILE A 854 -48.18 -4.29 36.89
N LEU A 855 -47.17 -5.16 36.78
CA LEU A 855 -47.34 -6.59 36.50
C LEU A 855 -48.02 -7.34 37.65
N GLU A 856 -47.77 -6.95 38.90
CA GLU A 856 -48.51 -7.48 40.06
C GLU A 856 -49.97 -7.02 40.03
N GLY A 857 -50.25 -5.78 39.63
CA GLY A 857 -51.61 -5.25 39.46
C GLY A 857 -52.40 -5.99 38.36
N LEU A 858 -51.72 -6.56 37.37
CA LEU A 858 -52.32 -7.33 36.27
C LEU A 858 -52.79 -8.73 36.65
N ASN A 859 -52.32 -9.29 37.76
CA ASN A 859 -52.81 -10.57 38.28
C ASN A 859 -54.32 -10.56 38.62
N TYR A 860 -54.94 -9.39 38.68
CA TYR A 860 -56.32 -9.21 39.13
C TYR A 860 -57.36 -9.06 38.00
N SER A 861 -56.98 -8.89 36.73
CA SER A 861 -57.94 -8.32 35.74
C SER A 861 -58.20 -9.08 34.43
N SER A 862 -57.41 -10.03 33.94
CA SER A 862 -57.81 -10.85 32.74
C SER A 862 -56.86 -11.98 32.31
N LEU A 863 -55.58 -11.94 32.67
CA LEU A 863 -54.64 -13.04 32.42
C LEU A 863 -54.69 -13.99 33.63
N HIS A 864 -55.35 -15.14 33.47
CA HIS A 864 -55.34 -16.14 34.53
C HIS A 864 -53.94 -16.79 34.59
N HIS A 865 -53.18 -16.45 35.65
CA HIS A 865 -51.89 -17.04 36.07
C HIS A 865 -50.62 -16.39 35.49
N ILE A 866 -50.28 -15.20 36.00
CA ILE A 866 -48.98 -14.55 35.76
C ILE A 866 -48.04 -14.85 36.94
N HIS A 867 -46.84 -15.34 36.63
CA HIS A 867 -45.75 -15.47 37.58
C HIS A 867 -44.69 -14.41 37.30
N ASN A 868 -44.60 -13.43 38.20
CA ASN A 868 -43.60 -12.36 38.15
C ASN A 868 -42.38 -12.80 38.95
N PHE A 869 -41.20 -12.72 38.34
CA PHE A 869 -39.95 -12.98 39.05
C PHE A 869 -38.90 -11.96 38.61
N PRO A 870 -38.09 -11.42 39.53
CA PRO A 870 -36.85 -10.76 39.12
C PRO A 870 -35.89 -11.82 38.54
N VAL A 871 -35.41 -11.64 37.31
CA VAL A 871 -34.30 -12.45 36.80
C VAL A 871 -33.01 -11.88 37.37
N CYS A 872 -32.50 -12.61 38.37
CA CYS A 872 -31.24 -12.51 39.11
C CYS A 872 -30.64 -11.13 39.40
N SER A 873 -30.49 -10.88 40.70
CA SER A 873 -29.53 -10.00 41.34
C SER A 873 -28.10 -10.30 40.88
N PHE A 874 -27.38 -9.26 40.46
CA PHE A 874 -25.94 -9.28 40.21
C PHE A 874 -25.22 -9.73 41.50
N PRO A 875 -24.24 -10.64 41.46
CA PRO A 875 -23.45 -10.95 42.64
C PRO A 875 -22.74 -9.67 43.09
N SER A 876 -23.13 -9.16 44.25
CA SER A 876 -22.47 -8.05 44.93
C SER A 876 -21.06 -8.50 45.30
N SER A 877 -20.07 -8.14 44.49
CA SER A 877 -18.67 -8.21 44.91
C SER A 877 -18.50 -7.21 46.07
N SER A 878 -18.16 -7.73 47.23
CA SER A 878 -17.81 -6.97 48.41
C SER A 878 -16.66 -6.00 48.11
N ASN A 879 -16.85 -4.74 48.48
CA ASN A 879 -15.88 -3.64 48.54
C ASN A 879 -15.64 -2.90 47.21
N ASP A 880 -16.54 -2.00 46.83
CA ASP A 880 -16.19 -0.74 46.18
C ASP A 880 -17.35 0.26 46.34
N GLU A 881 -17.03 1.51 46.69
CA GLU A 881 -18.00 2.60 46.98
C GLU A 881 -18.65 3.22 45.73
N ASP A 882 -18.46 2.65 44.54
CA ASP A 882 -19.18 3.05 43.32
C ASP A 882 -20.42 2.16 43.11
N LYS A 883 -21.53 2.53 43.77
CA LYS A 883 -22.87 2.00 43.45
C LYS A 883 -23.34 2.54 42.09
N GLY A 884 -22.79 2.00 41.01
CA GLY A 884 -23.35 2.13 39.66
C GLY A 884 -24.64 1.32 39.53
N ASP A 885 -25.73 1.97 39.14
CA ASP A 885 -27.06 1.40 38.86
C ASP A 885 -26.97 0.08 38.06
N SER A 886 -27.00 -1.09 38.72
CA SER A 886 -27.00 -2.37 38.01
C SER A 886 -28.26 -2.51 37.14
N PRO A 887 -28.14 -2.82 35.85
CA PRO A 887 -29.28 -2.84 34.94
C PRO A 887 -30.24 -3.98 35.32
N ALA A 888 -31.50 -3.67 35.61
CA ALA A 888 -32.46 -4.76 35.82
C ALA A 888 -32.87 -5.41 34.52
N VAL A 889 -33.15 -6.69 34.65
CA VAL A 889 -34.11 -7.39 33.83
C VAL A 889 -35.33 -7.66 34.71
N VAL A 890 -36.53 -7.28 34.26
CA VAL A 890 -37.80 -7.68 34.92
C VAL A 890 -38.41 -8.78 34.07
N ALA A 891 -38.78 -9.92 34.66
CA ALA A 891 -39.31 -11.05 33.93
C ALA A 891 -40.72 -11.43 34.37
N VAL A 892 -41.49 -11.90 33.40
CA VAL A 892 -42.86 -12.34 33.56
C VAL A 892 -43.02 -13.64 32.81
N SER A 893 -43.57 -14.67 33.44
CA SER A 893 -43.91 -15.90 32.75
C SER A 893 -45.38 -16.25 32.99
N TYR A 894 -46.04 -16.79 31.97
CA TYR A 894 -47.44 -17.20 32.05
C TYR A 894 -47.69 -18.42 31.16
N ALA A 895 -48.84 -19.08 31.35
CA ALA A 895 -49.25 -20.26 30.59
C ALA A 895 -50.38 -19.91 29.61
N SER A 896 -50.28 -20.35 28.34
CA SER A 896 -51.31 -20.14 27.32
C SER A 896 -52.53 -21.05 27.50
N GLN A 897 -52.34 -22.23 28.13
CA GLN A 897 -53.39 -23.20 28.44
C GLN A 897 -53.45 -23.47 29.95
N CYS A 898 -54.56 -23.09 30.58
CA CYS A 898 -54.75 -23.19 32.03
C CYS A 898 -55.38 -24.52 32.44
N ASN A 899 -54.82 -25.14 33.50
CA ASN A 899 -55.51 -26.19 34.25
C ASN A 899 -56.26 -25.56 35.43
N LYS A 900 -57.59 -25.44 35.32
CA LYS A 900 -58.47 -24.69 36.25
C LYS A 900 -58.45 -25.16 37.72
N ILE A 901 -57.76 -26.26 38.05
CA ILE A 901 -57.89 -26.98 39.31
C ILE A 901 -56.62 -26.89 40.18
N ASP A 902 -55.42 -26.79 39.58
CA ASP A 902 -54.15 -26.82 40.33
C ASP A 902 -53.04 -26.05 39.59
N CYS A 903 -52.71 -24.87 40.10
CA CYS A 903 -51.73 -23.95 39.52
C CYS A 903 -50.31 -24.51 39.52
N SER A 904 -49.97 -25.39 40.48
CA SER A 904 -48.64 -26.03 40.54
C SER A 904 -48.38 -27.01 39.39
N LYS A 905 -49.42 -27.33 38.59
CA LYS A 905 -49.37 -28.22 37.44
C LYS A 905 -49.47 -27.49 36.10
N CYS A 906 -49.53 -26.16 36.08
CA CYS A 906 -49.49 -25.39 34.84
C CYS A 906 -48.07 -25.41 34.27
N LYS A 907 -47.93 -25.78 33.00
CA LYS A 907 -46.65 -25.69 32.29
C LYS A 907 -46.51 -24.29 31.70
N LEU A 908 -45.57 -23.51 32.23
CA LEU A 908 -45.24 -22.18 31.70
C LEU A 908 -44.68 -22.34 30.28
N ASP A 909 -45.29 -21.65 29.31
CA ASP A 909 -44.95 -21.75 27.89
C ASP A 909 -44.66 -20.40 27.23
N LYS A 910 -44.82 -19.30 27.99
CA LYS A 910 -44.48 -17.93 27.60
C LYS A 910 -43.58 -17.28 28.65
N LEU A 911 -42.51 -16.62 28.20
CA LEU A 911 -41.59 -15.81 28.99
C LEU A 911 -41.44 -14.43 28.35
N VAL A 912 -41.69 -13.37 29.10
CA VAL A 912 -41.53 -11.97 28.67
C VAL A 912 -40.45 -11.32 29.54
N LEU A 913 -39.42 -10.74 28.91
CA LEU A 913 -38.29 -10.11 29.59
C LEU A 913 -38.23 -8.63 29.24
N PHE A 914 -38.43 -7.76 30.23
CA PHE A 914 -38.33 -6.31 30.09
C PHE A 914 -36.89 -5.86 30.41
N LEU A 915 -36.32 -5.08 29.49
CA LEU A 915 -34.95 -4.58 29.51
C LEU A 915 -34.95 -3.06 29.34
N GLN A 916 -34.10 -2.38 30.11
CA GLN A 916 -33.88 -0.93 29.96
C GLN A 916 -32.41 -0.65 29.63
N VAL A 917 -32.15 -0.11 28.45
CA VAL A 917 -30.78 0.10 27.91
C VAL A 917 -30.40 1.57 28.00
N LEU A 918 -29.18 1.86 28.49
CA LEU A 918 -28.61 3.21 28.50
C LEU A 918 -28.29 3.65 27.07
N ASN A 919 -29.09 4.57 26.53
CA ASN A 919 -28.83 5.17 25.24
C ASN A 919 -28.17 6.54 25.47
N GLU A 920 -26.86 6.56 25.71
CA GLU A 920 -26.09 7.80 25.70
C GLU A 920 -26.16 8.40 24.31
N VAL A 921 -26.97 9.43 24.13
CA VAL A 921 -26.89 10.30 22.96
C VAL A 921 -25.55 11.03 23.11
N PRO A 922 -24.54 10.81 22.24
CA PRO A 922 -23.38 11.69 22.26
C PRO A 922 -23.94 13.10 22.12
N ASN A 923 -23.53 14.01 23.01
CA ASN A 923 -23.88 15.42 22.91
C ASN A 923 -23.41 15.92 21.54
N ILE A 924 -24.27 15.83 20.53
CA ILE A 924 -24.09 16.54 19.29
C ILE A 924 -24.20 17.99 19.71
N CYS A 925 -23.04 18.63 19.76
CA CYS A 925 -22.88 20.04 19.98
C CYS A 925 -23.97 20.79 19.22
N ARG A 926 -24.55 21.77 19.92
CA ARG A 926 -25.18 22.92 19.28
C ARG A 926 -24.26 23.41 18.16
N CYS A 927 -24.69 23.22 16.92
CA CYS A 927 -24.35 24.09 15.80
C CYS A 927 -25.65 24.68 15.30
#